data_AF-A0A7Y3DRG3-F1
#
_entry.id   AF-A0A7Y3DRG3-F1
#
_cell.length_a   1.000
_cell.length_b   1.000
_cell.length_c   1.000
_cell.angle_alpha   90.00
_cell.angle_beta   90.00
_cell.angle_gamma   90.00
#
_symmetry.space_group_name_H-M   'P 1'
#
loop_
_entity.id
_entity.type
_entity.pdbx_description
1 polymer ?
#
loop_
_entity_poly.entity_id
_entity_poly.type
_entity_poly.pdbx_seq_one_letter_code
_entity_poly.pdbx_strand_id
1 'polypeptide(L)'
;DYCVVKIPRWTFEKFPETPDYLTTSMKSVGETMAIGRTFKEALQKGLRSLEIGRFGLGADGKDENLPTKIEIEQNLATPNSQRIFYLRYALLAKMSIQSIYDLTGIDPWFLYQLQQIVDFEQKIAATKNGISDSTLMQAKSWGFSDIQIAHLTGTTEDAVKEKRNKLNLRPVYKLVDTCAAEFKAATPYYYSTYESECEARVSDHKKVIILGGGPNRIGQGIEFDYCCVHASFALAEEGVESIMVNSNPETVSTDYDTSDKLYFEPLTKEDVLHIVEKENPTGVIVQFGGQTPLNLSTSLFDAGVPILGTQPESIDIAEDRELFQAMLKKLGLVQPDNKTAKSVNEAVIAAEAIGYPVIVRPSYVLGGRAMKIVYDQNELKNYTKLAITASPEHPVLIDRFLEDAVEVDVDAISDGSITTICGIMEHIEAAGVHSGDSACVLPPYSINASMVSEIARATKAMAAELNVIGLMNVQYAIKDKQLYVLEVNPRASRTIPFVSKATGIPFAKLATKIMLGKTLKDLGMTEEKTPMYISVKEAVLPFNRLPDVDTLLGPEMKSTGEVMGIDLEFGPAYAKAQLGAGQNLPTSGSVFISVQKNDKPAALEVASQFYDIGFKIIATKGTSSFLIDNGIPNKKVNKVSFGRPHVVDAIKNGEIQLIINTGSGGESWHDGYKIRRAAIKYNIPYTTTIAGGMAISRGITALKEKKLSVKTLQEYY
;
A
#
# COMPACT_ATOMS: atom_id res chain seq x y z
N ASP A 1 -9.52 30.17 14.34
CA ASP A 1 -10.48 30.80 13.40
C ASP A 1 -10.84 29.90 12.21
N TYR A 2 -10.71 28.59 12.33
CA TYR A 2 -11.10 27.59 11.33
C TYR A 2 -11.60 26.32 12.03
N CYS A 3 -12.18 25.41 11.28
CA CYS A 3 -12.50 24.05 11.71
C CYS A 3 -11.48 23.06 11.13
N VAL A 4 -11.04 22.13 11.96
CA VAL A 4 -10.23 20.97 11.54
C VAL A 4 -11.09 19.73 11.66
N VAL A 5 -11.15 18.93 10.60
CA VAL A 5 -11.84 17.64 10.59
C VAL A 5 -10.82 16.56 10.27
N LYS A 6 -10.70 15.58 11.16
CA LYS A 6 -9.88 14.38 10.97
C LYS A 6 -10.80 13.18 10.78
N ILE A 7 -10.53 12.38 9.76
CA ILE A 7 -11.31 11.17 9.43
C ILE A 7 -10.36 9.98 9.35
N PRO A 8 -10.58 8.90 10.13
CA PRO A 8 -9.76 7.70 10.03
C PRO A 8 -9.92 6.99 8.67
N ARG A 9 -8.89 6.27 8.26
CA ARG A 9 -8.87 5.40 7.08
C ARG A 9 -8.87 3.94 7.53
N TRP A 10 -9.76 3.13 6.96
CA TRP A 10 -9.87 1.68 7.24
C TRP A 10 -9.64 0.87 5.97
N THR A 11 -9.20 -0.37 6.09
CA THR A 11 -8.99 -1.30 4.96
C THR A 11 -9.69 -2.65 5.20
N PHE A 12 -10.95 -2.63 5.61
CA PHE A 12 -11.72 -3.86 5.89
C PHE A 12 -11.85 -4.76 4.65
N GLU A 13 -11.79 -4.19 3.45
CA GLU A 13 -11.80 -4.93 2.19
C GLU A 13 -10.65 -5.96 2.07
N LYS A 14 -9.54 -5.75 2.78
CA LYS A 14 -8.40 -6.69 2.84
C LYS A 14 -8.58 -7.82 3.87
N PHE A 15 -9.63 -7.72 4.69
CA PHE A 15 -9.94 -8.64 5.79
C PHE A 15 -11.44 -8.98 5.79
N PRO A 16 -11.96 -9.61 4.73
CA PRO A 16 -13.40 -9.86 4.56
C PRO A 16 -14.01 -10.72 5.67
N GLU A 17 -13.19 -11.47 6.42
CA GLU A 17 -13.61 -12.26 7.57
C GLU A 17 -13.87 -11.41 8.81
N THR A 18 -13.31 -10.20 8.88
CA THR A 18 -13.55 -9.25 9.97
C THR A 18 -14.80 -8.43 9.69
N PRO A 19 -15.83 -8.49 10.57
CA PRO A 19 -16.96 -7.59 10.43
C PRO A 19 -16.55 -6.12 10.60
N ASP A 20 -17.04 -5.25 9.71
CA ASP A 20 -16.88 -3.80 9.77
C ASP A 20 -17.79 -3.20 10.85
N TYR A 21 -17.41 -3.40 12.12
CA TYR A 21 -17.90 -2.59 13.23
C TYR A 21 -16.74 -1.94 13.98
N LEU A 22 -16.97 -0.70 14.42
CA LEU A 22 -16.03 0.10 15.18
C LEU A 22 -16.34 -0.03 16.67
N THR A 23 -15.29 -0.11 17.49
CA THR A 23 -15.37 -0.32 18.94
C THR A 23 -14.21 0.43 19.62
N THR A 24 -14.01 0.21 20.91
CA THR A 24 -12.93 0.84 21.70
C THR A 24 -11.53 0.40 21.25
N SER A 25 -11.40 -0.76 20.60
CA SER A 25 -10.16 -1.21 19.96
C SER A 25 -10.04 -0.65 18.55
N MET A 26 -8.96 0.10 18.30
CA MET A 26 -8.68 0.70 16.98
C MET A 26 -8.48 -0.36 15.90
N LYS A 27 -9.12 -0.13 14.75
CA LYS A 27 -8.99 -0.92 13.51
C LYS A 27 -8.63 -0.06 12.28
N SER A 28 -8.52 1.26 12.45
CA SER A 28 -8.05 2.16 11.38
C SER A 28 -6.56 1.95 11.13
N VAL A 29 -6.14 2.15 9.88
CA VAL A 29 -4.75 1.97 9.40
C VAL A 29 -4.05 3.29 9.09
N GLY A 30 -4.77 4.40 9.20
CA GLY A 30 -4.26 5.76 9.05
C GLY A 30 -5.40 6.76 9.19
N GLU A 31 -5.17 8.00 8.78
CA GLU A 31 -6.13 9.09 8.85
C GLU A 31 -5.78 10.23 7.91
N THR A 32 -6.81 11.00 7.53
CA THR A 32 -6.64 12.27 6.83
C THR A 32 -7.15 13.40 7.70
N MET A 33 -6.59 14.58 7.53
CA MET A 33 -7.06 15.82 8.12
C MET A 33 -7.42 16.81 7.01
N ALA A 34 -8.34 17.71 7.30
CA ALA A 34 -8.67 18.83 6.44
C ALA A 34 -9.03 20.05 7.27
N ILE A 35 -8.70 21.22 6.71
CA ILE A 35 -8.97 22.52 7.33
C ILE A 35 -9.93 23.29 6.41
N GLY A 36 -10.96 23.91 7.01
CA GLY A 36 -11.89 24.80 6.33
C GLY A 36 -12.39 25.87 7.28
N ARG A 37 -12.89 26.99 6.76
CA ARG A 37 -13.45 28.09 7.58
C ARG A 37 -14.77 27.70 8.23
N THR A 38 -15.43 26.68 7.69
CA THR A 38 -16.64 26.10 8.26
C THR A 38 -16.49 24.58 8.42
N PHE A 39 -17.30 24.00 9.30
CA PHE A 39 -17.35 22.54 9.46
C PHE A 39 -17.72 21.82 8.17
N LYS A 40 -18.68 22.35 7.39
CA LYS A 40 -19.10 21.73 6.12
C LYS A 40 -17.94 21.66 5.13
N GLU A 41 -17.21 22.77 4.99
CA GLU A 41 -16.05 22.86 4.11
C GLU A 41 -14.96 21.87 4.54
N ALA A 42 -14.59 21.91 5.83
CA ALA A 42 -13.57 21.01 6.39
C ALA A 42 -13.98 19.53 6.24
N LEU A 43 -15.25 19.18 6.50
CA LEU A 43 -15.76 17.83 6.36
C LEU A 43 -15.70 17.33 4.91
N GLN A 44 -16.19 18.12 3.95
CA GLN A 44 -16.18 17.69 2.55
C GLN A 44 -14.76 17.59 1.98
N LYS A 45 -13.85 18.48 2.40
CA LYS A 45 -12.40 18.35 2.14
C LYS A 45 -11.84 17.07 2.73
N GLY A 46 -12.15 16.77 4.00
CA GLY A 46 -11.69 15.57 4.68
C GLY A 46 -12.18 14.30 3.97
N LEU A 47 -13.46 14.25 3.58
CA LEU A 47 -14.04 13.10 2.88
C LEU A 47 -13.41 12.84 1.52
N ARG A 48 -13.10 13.89 0.75
CA ARG A 48 -12.40 13.73 -0.54
C ARG A 48 -10.90 13.49 -0.42
N SER A 49 -10.32 13.70 0.76
CA SER A 49 -8.92 13.37 1.07
C SER A 49 -8.74 11.93 1.55
N LEU A 50 -9.82 11.16 1.72
CA LEU A 50 -9.74 9.80 2.30
C LEU A 50 -9.17 8.75 1.35
N GLU A 51 -8.98 9.06 0.07
CA GLU A 51 -8.48 8.10 -0.93
C GLU A 51 -9.30 6.80 -0.96
N ILE A 52 -10.62 6.95 -0.85
CA ILE A 52 -11.63 5.89 -1.03
C ILE A 52 -12.48 6.12 -2.28
N GLY A 53 -12.08 7.08 -3.12
CA GLY A 53 -12.79 7.46 -4.33
C GLY A 53 -14.10 8.23 -4.08
N ARG A 54 -14.33 8.75 -2.87
CA ARG A 54 -15.46 9.64 -2.60
C ARG A 54 -15.01 11.09 -2.74
N PHE A 55 -15.87 11.97 -3.25
CA PHE A 55 -15.52 13.39 -3.49
C PHE A 55 -16.29 14.38 -2.60
N GLY A 56 -16.90 13.86 -1.53
CA GLY A 56 -17.64 14.61 -0.50
C GLY A 56 -18.54 13.69 0.32
N LEU A 57 -19.62 14.23 0.91
CA LEU A 57 -20.61 13.46 1.69
C LEU A 57 -21.46 12.50 0.82
N GLY A 58 -21.46 12.74 -0.50
CA GLY A 58 -22.12 11.94 -1.52
C GLY A 58 -22.36 12.78 -2.78
N ALA A 59 -23.30 12.35 -3.61
CA ALA A 59 -23.67 13.02 -4.86
C ALA A 59 -22.49 13.16 -5.84
N ASP A 60 -21.64 12.13 -5.89
CA ASP A 60 -20.41 12.06 -6.68
C ASP A 60 -20.47 10.97 -7.76
N GLY A 61 -21.68 10.50 -8.10
CA GLY A 61 -21.90 9.42 -9.07
C GLY A 61 -21.73 8.01 -8.51
N LYS A 62 -21.40 7.85 -7.22
CA LYS A 62 -21.12 6.54 -6.61
C LYS A 62 -22.22 6.01 -5.69
N ASP A 63 -23.41 6.62 -5.73
CA ASP A 63 -24.55 6.29 -4.86
C ASP A 63 -25.59 5.36 -5.55
N GLU A 64 -25.17 4.46 -6.45
CA GLU A 64 -26.06 3.76 -7.41
C GLU A 64 -27.11 2.81 -6.78
N ASN A 65 -26.95 2.40 -5.52
CA ASN A 65 -27.90 1.55 -4.81
C ASN A 65 -28.29 2.16 -3.46
N LEU A 66 -29.46 2.80 -3.40
CA LEU A 66 -29.98 3.36 -2.16
C LEU A 66 -30.34 2.23 -1.17
N PRO A 67 -29.82 2.26 0.06
CA PRO A 67 -30.13 1.24 1.06
C PRO A 67 -31.59 1.34 1.51
N THR A 68 -32.14 0.20 1.92
CA THR A 68 -33.44 0.13 2.57
C THR A 68 -33.43 0.85 3.92
N LYS A 69 -34.60 1.26 4.41
CA LYS A 69 -34.73 1.90 5.73
C LYS A 69 -34.13 1.05 6.86
N ILE A 70 -34.31 -0.27 6.80
CA ILE A 70 -33.77 -1.20 7.79
C ILE A 70 -32.25 -1.21 7.76
N GLU A 71 -31.65 -1.26 6.57
CA GLU A 71 -30.18 -1.20 6.42
C GLU A 71 -29.62 0.13 6.93
N ILE A 72 -30.32 1.25 6.68
CA ILE A 72 -29.94 2.56 7.24
C ILE A 72 -29.94 2.51 8.77
N GLU A 73 -31.05 2.09 9.39
CA GLU A 73 -31.16 2.04 10.86
C GLU A 73 -30.10 1.12 11.48
N GLN A 74 -29.82 -0.04 10.87
CA GLN A 74 -28.79 -0.97 11.35
C GLN A 74 -27.37 -0.38 11.29
N ASN A 75 -27.00 0.24 10.16
CA ASN A 75 -25.69 0.86 9.97
C ASN A 75 -25.54 2.19 10.73
N LEU A 76 -26.65 2.82 11.12
CA LEU A 76 -26.63 3.94 12.05
C LEU A 76 -26.49 3.47 13.50
N ALA A 77 -27.17 2.40 13.92
CA ALA A 77 -27.10 1.88 15.28
C ALA A 77 -25.72 1.30 15.62
N THR A 78 -25.10 0.59 14.67
CA THR A 78 -23.78 -0.04 14.86
C THR A 78 -22.70 0.77 14.15
N PRO A 79 -21.77 1.43 14.88
CA PRO A 79 -20.64 2.15 14.29
C PRO A 79 -19.87 1.28 13.29
N ASN A 80 -19.64 1.78 12.08
CA ASN A 80 -18.91 1.11 10.99
C ASN A 80 -18.13 2.16 10.15
N SER A 81 -17.23 1.71 9.28
CA SER A 81 -16.38 2.61 8.47
C SER A 81 -17.15 3.49 7.49
N GLN A 82 -18.37 3.09 7.09
CA GLN A 82 -19.21 3.78 6.11
C GLN A 82 -20.32 4.63 6.74
N ARG A 83 -20.39 4.70 8.08
CA ARG A 83 -21.52 5.30 8.81
C ARG A 83 -21.81 6.75 8.41
N ILE A 84 -20.78 7.51 8.03
CA ILE A 84 -20.93 8.90 7.56
C ILE A 84 -21.82 8.98 6.30
N PHE A 85 -21.74 8.00 5.40
CA PHE A 85 -22.58 7.93 4.20
C PHE A 85 -24.00 7.44 4.54
N TYR A 86 -24.15 6.55 5.52
CA TYR A 86 -25.47 6.16 6.04
C TYR A 86 -26.21 7.30 6.74
N LEU A 87 -25.50 8.24 7.36
CA LEU A 87 -26.11 9.49 7.86
C LEU A 87 -26.75 10.27 6.70
N ARG A 88 -26.06 10.41 5.57
CA ARG A 88 -26.63 11.04 4.37
C ARG A 88 -27.88 10.30 3.88
N TYR A 89 -27.84 8.97 3.79
CA TYR A 89 -29.01 8.19 3.36
C TYR A 89 -30.21 8.37 4.30
N ALA A 90 -30.00 8.45 5.61
CA ALA A 90 -31.06 8.74 6.57
C ALA A 90 -31.69 10.12 6.35
N LEU A 91 -30.87 11.14 6.10
CA LEU A 91 -31.34 12.50 5.82
C LEU A 91 -32.12 12.56 4.48
N LEU A 92 -31.65 11.86 3.45
CA LEU A 92 -32.39 11.70 2.17
C LEU A 92 -33.73 10.98 2.36
N ALA A 93 -33.77 9.98 3.24
CA ALA A 93 -34.98 9.28 3.65
C ALA A 93 -35.88 10.10 4.61
N LYS A 94 -35.51 11.35 4.90
CA LYS A 94 -36.23 12.29 5.78
C LYS A 94 -36.42 11.75 7.21
N MET A 95 -35.47 10.95 7.70
CA MET A 95 -35.43 10.59 9.12
C MET A 95 -35.21 11.84 9.98
N SER A 96 -35.88 11.92 11.13
CA SER A 96 -35.72 13.07 12.02
C SER A 96 -34.32 13.09 12.65
N ILE A 97 -33.78 14.29 12.90
CA ILE A 97 -32.49 14.46 13.59
C ILE A 97 -32.49 13.77 14.95
N GLN A 98 -33.62 13.80 15.68
CA GLN A 98 -33.76 13.10 16.95
C GLN A 98 -33.61 11.58 16.77
N SER A 99 -34.26 10.99 15.76
CA SER A 99 -34.14 9.56 15.47
C SER A 99 -32.71 9.16 15.09
N ILE A 100 -32.01 10.00 14.32
CA ILE A 100 -30.60 9.77 13.97
C ILE A 100 -29.72 9.87 15.22
N TYR A 101 -29.95 10.85 16.09
CA TYR A 101 -29.26 11.00 17.37
C TYR A 101 -29.48 9.78 18.27
N ASP A 102 -30.73 9.33 18.43
CA ASP A 102 -31.07 8.19 19.30
C ASP A 102 -30.34 6.90 18.85
N LEU A 103 -30.15 6.71 17.55
CA LEU A 103 -29.39 5.58 17.00
C LEU A 103 -27.87 5.79 17.12
N THR A 104 -27.40 7.04 17.01
CA THR A 104 -25.97 7.29 16.76
C THR A 104 -25.16 7.81 17.92
N GLY A 105 -25.80 8.56 18.81
CA GLY A 105 -25.15 9.38 19.83
C GLY A 105 -24.35 10.57 19.27
N ILE A 106 -24.42 10.84 17.96
CA ILE A 106 -23.72 11.97 17.33
C ILE A 106 -24.48 13.26 17.63
N ASP A 107 -23.79 14.24 18.22
CA ASP A 107 -24.41 15.50 18.63
C ASP A 107 -25.28 16.14 17.51
N PRO A 108 -26.52 16.56 17.82
CA PRO A 108 -27.43 17.15 16.84
C PRO A 108 -26.83 18.32 16.06
N TRP A 109 -25.88 19.07 16.62
CA TRP A 109 -25.18 20.14 15.92
C TRP A 109 -24.56 19.64 14.61
N PHE A 110 -23.82 18.52 14.65
CA PHE A 110 -23.22 17.93 13.45
C PHE A 110 -24.29 17.44 12.48
N LEU A 111 -25.35 16.80 13.00
CA LEU A 111 -26.44 16.28 12.19
C LEU A 111 -27.18 17.38 11.42
N TYR A 112 -27.40 18.55 12.04
CA TYR A 112 -27.95 19.71 11.34
C TYR A 112 -27.02 20.25 10.25
N GLN A 113 -25.70 20.24 10.45
CA GLN A 113 -24.75 20.62 9.41
C GLN A 113 -24.81 19.66 8.22
N LEU A 114 -24.89 18.34 8.48
CA LEU A 114 -25.06 17.32 7.45
C LEU A 114 -26.40 17.48 6.70
N GLN A 115 -27.50 17.72 7.42
CA GLN A 115 -28.81 17.99 6.82
C GLN A 115 -28.72 19.18 5.86
N GLN A 116 -28.06 20.26 6.25
CA GLN A 116 -27.89 21.42 5.37
C GLN A 116 -27.12 21.08 4.09
N ILE A 117 -26.05 20.26 4.17
CA ILE A 117 -25.33 19.78 2.98
C ILE A 117 -26.30 19.01 2.07
N VAL A 118 -27.05 18.05 2.62
CA VAL A 118 -28.00 17.21 1.86
C VAL A 118 -29.15 18.02 1.25
N ASP A 119 -29.70 19.00 1.97
CA ASP A 119 -30.74 19.89 1.45
C ASP A 119 -30.18 20.75 0.29
N PHE A 120 -28.92 21.14 0.39
CA PHE A 120 -28.26 21.93 -0.64
C PHE A 120 -27.91 21.11 -1.89
N GLU A 121 -27.61 19.81 -1.76
CA GLU A 121 -27.53 18.88 -2.89
C GLU A 121 -28.81 18.92 -3.74
N GLN A 122 -29.98 18.87 -3.08
CA GLN A 122 -31.28 18.94 -3.76
C GLN A 122 -31.50 20.28 -4.46
N LYS A 123 -31.06 21.38 -3.84
CA LYS A 123 -31.10 22.72 -4.45
C LYS A 123 -30.23 22.81 -5.70
N ILE A 124 -29.03 22.23 -5.70
CA ILE A 124 -28.15 22.18 -6.87
C ILE A 124 -28.78 21.29 -7.95
N ALA A 125 -29.30 20.11 -7.59
CA ALA A 125 -29.92 19.20 -8.56
C ALA A 125 -31.17 19.80 -9.23
N ALA A 126 -31.89 20.68 -8.55
CA ALA A 126 -33.07 21.35 -9.09
C ALA A 126 -32.76 22.30 -10.26
N THR A 127 -31.52 22.77 -10.44
CA THR A 127 -31.21 23.77 -11.48
C THR A 127 -31.01 23.20 -12.88
N LYS A 128 -30.89 21.86 -13.05
CA LYS A 128 -30.74 21.05 -14.31
C LYS A 128 -30.03 21.74 -15.49
N ASN A 129 -28.91 21.18 -15.97
CA ASN A 129 -28.10 21.71 -17.09
C ASN A 129 -27.38 23.04 -16.77
N GLY A 130 -26.97 23.21 -15.52
CA GLY A 130 -26.21 24.37 -15.08
C GLY A 130 -26.58 24.77 -13.66
N ILE A 131 -25.68 25.53 -13.03
CA ILE A 131 -25.81 26.05 -11.66
C ILE A 131 -25.82 27.58 -11.74
N SER A 132 -26.60 28.29 -10.92
CA SER A 132 -26.52 29.76 -10.87
C SER A 132 -25.22 30.21 -10.20
N ASP A 133 -24.74 31.41 -10.52
CA ASP A 133 -23.46 31.92 -10.01
C ASP A 133 -23.45 31.99 -8.47
N SER A 134 -24.54 32.49 -7.89
CA SER A 134 -24.73 32.54 -6.43
C SER A 134 -24.73 31.15 -5.79
N THR A 135 -25.35 30.16 -6.45
CA THR A 135 -25.42 28.79 -5.93
C THR A 135 -24.07 28.09 -6.04
N LEU A 136 -23.32 28.35 -7.11
CA LEU A 136 -21.96 27.85 -7.28
C LEU A 136 -21.01 28.42 -6.22
N MET A 137 -21.02 29.73 -5.98
CA MET A 137 -20.22 30.36 -4.93
C MET A 137 -20.54 29.77 -3.55
N GLN A 138 -21.83 29.61 -3.24
CA GLN A 138 -22.26 28.99 -1.99
C GLN A 138 -21.83 27.51 -1.89
N ALA A 139 -21.96 26.73 -2.97
CA ALA A 139 -21.51 25.34 -3.02
C ALA A 139 -20.02 25.22 -2.69
N LYS A 140 -19.18 26.04 -3.33
CA LYS A 140 -17.74 26.04 -3.09
C LYS A 140 -17.40 26.44 -1.65
N SER A 141 -18.08 27.45 -1.08
CA SER A 141 -17.92 27.84 0.33
C SER A 141 -18.33 26.76 1.34
N TRP A 142 -19.13 25.79 0.93
CA TRP A 142 -19.53 24.63 1.76
C TRP A 142 -18.67 23.39 1.47
N GLY A 143 -17.64 23.54 0.65
CA GLY A 143 -16.66 22.50 0.31
C GLY A 143 -17.09 21.50 -0.76
N PHE A 144 -18.16 21.76 -1.51
CA PHE A 144 -18.55 20.88 -2.63
C PHE A 144 -17.45 20.84 -3.68
N SER A 145 -17.05 19.64 -4.09
CA SER A 145 -16.11 19.46 -5.19
C SER A 145 -16.78 19.73 -6.54
N ASP A 146 -15.96 20.02 -7.55
CA ASP A 146 -16.43 20.20 -8.92
C ASP A 146 -17.10 18.92 -9.45
N ILE A 147 -16.63 17.74 -9.02
CA ILE A 147 -17.23 16.43 -9.35
C ILE A 147 -18.65 16.31 -8.79
N GLN A 148 -18.87 16.70 -7.52
CA GLN A 148 -20.23 16.65 -6.95
C GLN A 148 -21.18 17.58 -7.69
N ILE A 149 -20.72 18.80 -8.00
CA ILE A 149 -21.54 19.79 -8.72
C ILE A 149 -21.83 19.31 -10.14
N ALA A 150 -20.84 18.74 -10.83
CA ALA A 150 -20.99 18.18 -12.17
C ALA A 150 -22.05 17.07 -12.17
N HIS A 151 -21.94 16.11 -11.24
CA HIS A 151 -22.91 15.03 -11.10
C HIS A 151 -24.33 15.54 -10.82
N LEU A 152 -24.49 16.43 -9.82
CA LEU A 152 -25.79 16.98 -9.44
C LEU A 152 -26.46 17.77 -10.57
N THR A 153 -25.67 18.46 -11.40
CA THR A 153 -26.19 19.29 -12.50
C THR A 153 -26.35 18.53 -13.83
N GLY A 154 -25.85 17.29 -13.91
CA GLY A 154 -25.79 16.52 -15.16
C GLY A 154 -24.77 17.07 -16.16
N THR A 155 -23.69 17.69 -15.68
CA THR A 155 -22.63 18.29 -16.51
C THR A 155 -21.28 17.57 -16.26
N THR A 156 -20.20 18.09 -16.84
CA THR A 156 -18.84 17.56 -16.64
C THR A 156 -18.04 18.40 -15.65
N GLU A 157 -17.01 17.82 -15.04
CA GLU A 157 -16.08 18.53 -14.15
C GLU A 157 -15.48 19.76 -14.86
N ASP A 158 -15.07 19.61 -16.13
CA ASP A 158 -14.51 20.69 -16.92
C ASP A 158 -15.52 21.83 -17.16
N ALA A 159 -16.82 21.52 -17.35
CA ALA A 159 -17.85 22.55 -17.48
C ALA A 159 -18.02 23.36 -16.19
N VAL A 160 -17.93 22.71 -15.01
CA VAL A 160 -17.95 23.39 -13.72
C VAL A 160 -16.71 24.26 -13.55
N LYS A 161 -15.52 23.73 -13.87
CA LYS A 161 -14.26 24.48 -13.86
C LYS A 161 -14.31 25.70 -14.77
N GLU A 162 -14.76 25.56 -16.01
CA GLU A 162 -14.92 26.68 -16.94
C GLU A 162 -15.86 27.77 -16.39
N LYS A 163 -16.97 27.35 -15.77
CA LYS A 163 -17.89 28.30 -15.16
C LYS A 163 -17.24 29.02 -13.97
N ARG A 164 -16.49 28.32 -13.12
CA ARG A 164 -15.70 28.96 -12.05
C ARG A 164 -14.69 29.95 -12.62
N ASN A 165 -14.00 29.60 -13.70
CA ASN A 165 -13.03 30.48 -14.38
C ASN A 165 -13.70 31.76 -14.89
N LYS A 166 -14.86 31.65 -15.54
CA LYS A 166 -15.64 32.81 -16.03
C LYS A 166 -16.04 33.77 -14.91
N LEU A 167 -16.31 33.24 -13.71
CA LEU A 167 -16.65 34.03 -12.52
C LEU A 167 -15.43 34.50 -11.72
N ASN A 168 -14.21 34.16 -12.15
CA ASN A 168 -13.00 34.31 -11.35
C ASN A 168 -13.14 33.69 -9.93
N LEU A 169 -13.90 32.59 -9.82
CA LEU A 169 -14.13 31.89 -8.57
C LEU A 169 -12.97 30.92 -8.31
N ARG A 170 -12.05 31.35 -7.47
CA ARG A 170 -10.86 30.62 -7.03
C ARG A 170 -10.85 30.50 -5.52
N PRO A 171 -10.29 29.43 -4.93
CA PRO A 171 -10.02 29.45 -3.51
C PRO A 171 -8.97 30.52 -3.21
N VAL A 172 -9.07 31.07 -2.02
CA VAL A 172 -7.98 31.76 -1.36
C VAL A 172 -7.27 30.80 -0.41
N TYR A 173 -6.05 31.12 -0.03
CA TYR A 173 -5.27 30.31 0.91
C TYR A 173 -5.05 31.11 2.18
N LYS A 174 -5.37 30.50 3.31
CA LYS A 174 -5.25 31.07 4.65
C LYS A 174 -4.13 30.38 5.42
N LEU A 175 -3.51 31.12 6.33
CA LEU A 175 -2.40 30.62 7.14
C LEU A 175 -2.89 29.92 8.41
N VAL A 176 -2.17 28.89 8.83
CA VAL A 176 -2.24 28.37 10.19
C VAL A 176 -1.23 29.13 11.04
N ASP A 177 -1.72 29.87 12.04
CA ASP A 177 -0.91 30.83 12.81
C ASP A 177 -0.97 30.65 14.33
N THR A 178 -1.76 29.68 14.81
CA THR A 178 -2.03 29.38 16.24
C THR A 178 -2.77 30.47 17.04
N CYS A 179 -2.99 31.66 16.49
CA CYS A 179 -3.44 32.85 17.20
C CYS A 179 -4.60 33.59 16.53
N ALA A 180 -5.24 32.99 15.53
CA ALA A 180 -6.40 33.56 14.83
C ALA A 180 -6.12 34.97 14.30
N ALA A 181 -4.99 35.12 13.61
CA ALA A 181 -4.46 36.33 13.01
C ALA A 181 -4.14 37.48 13.98
N GLU A 182 -4.06 37.24 15.30
CA GLU A 182 -3.60 38.24 16.27
C GLU A 182 -2.14 38.66 15.98
N PHE A 183 -1.32 37.70 15.54
CA PHE A 183 0.07 37.91 15.16
C PHE A 183 0.32 37.44 13.73
N LYS A 184 1.27 38.10 13.04
CA LYS A 184 1.69 37.67 11.71
C LYS A 184 2.41 36.33 11.81
N ALA A 185 1.87 35.29 11.18
CA ALA A 185 2.56 34.00 11.06
C ALA A 185 3.91 34.16 10.34
N ALA A 186 4.97 33.60 10.90
CA ALA A 186 6.23 33.46 10.18
C ALA A 186 6.11 32.36 9.12
N THR A 187 5.47 31.24 9.49
CA THR A 187 5.46 29.99 8.75
C THR A 187 4.39 29.95 7.64
N PRO A 188 4.74 29.56 6.41
CA PRO A 188 3.83 29.42 5.28
C PRO A 188 3.11 28.05 5.26
N TYR A 189 2.29 27.80 6.28
CA TYR A 189 1.37 26.66 6.35
C TYR A 189 -0.01 27.12 5.89
N TYR A 190 -0.43 26.65 4.72
CA TYR A 190 -1.68 27.02 4.05
C TYR A 190 -2.78 25.95 4.09
N TYR A 191 -4.02 26.43 4.02
CA TYR A 191 -5.19 25.66 3.60
C TYR A 191 -6.09 26.51 2.69
N SER A 192 -6.78 25.89 1.75
CA SER A 192 -7.72 26.52 0.82
C SER A 192 -9.08 26.80 1.48
N THR A 193 -9.70 27.91 1.09
CA THR A 193 -11.10 28.23 1.42
C THR A 193 -11.69 29.20 0.40
N TYR A 194 -13.01 29.33 0.33
CA TYR A 194 -13.68 30.31 -0.54
C TYR A 194 -14.11 31.56 0.25
N GLU A 195 -13.12 32.37 0.63
CA GLU A 195 -13.26 33.73 1.18
C GLU A 195 -12.63 34.78 0.23
N SER A 196 -12.52 36.03 0.68
CA SER A 196 -12.06 37.14 -0.17
C SER A 196 -10.55 37.40 -0.15
N GLU A 197 -9.90 37.26 0.99
CA GLU A 197 -8.47 37.60 1.15
C GLU A 197 -7.59 36.35 1.03
N CYS A 198 -6.51 36.45 0.22
CA CYS A 198 -5.53 35.39 0.02
C CYS A 198 -4.19 35.74 0.68
N GLU A 199 -3.72 34.86 1.56
CA GLU A 199 -2.49 35.01 2.35
C GLU A 199 -1.31 34.19 1.79
N ALA A 200 -1.51 33.47 0.68
CA ALA A 200 -0.45 32.74 0.00
C ALA A 200 0.67 33.69 -0.47
N ARG A 201 1.90 33.38 -0.05
CA ARG A 201 3.10 34.19 -0.32
C ARG A 201 3.82 33.63 -1.54
N VAL A 202 3.33 33.98 -2.72
CA VAL A 202 3.92 33.55 -3.99
C VAL A 202 5.24 34.30 -4.22
N SER A 203 6.34 33.58 -4.42
CA SER A 203 7.66 34.14 -4.74
C SER A 203 7.97 33.99 -6.24
N ASP A 204 9.07 34.60 -6.72
CA ASP A 204 9.56 34.42 -8.10
C ASP A 204 10.70 33.38 -8.18
N HIS A 205 10.98 32.66 -7.10
CA HIS A 205 12.01 31.63 -7.07
C HIS A 205 11.64 30.45 -7.99
N LYS A 206 12.64 29.65 -8.38
CA LYS A 206 12.37 28.35 -8.99
C LYS A 206 11.69 27.48 -7.93
N LYS A 207 10.52 26.94 -8.24
CA LYS A 207 9.71 26.16 -7.28
C LYS A 207 9.38 24.79 -7.83
N VAL A 208 9.36 23.81 -6.94
CA VAL A 208 8.91 22.45 -7.27
C VAL A 208 7.86 22.01 -6.26
N ILE A 209 6.71 21.57 -6.78
CA ILE A 209 5.66 20.94 -5.96
C ILE A 209 5.98 19.46 -5.78
N ILE A 210 5.85 18.97 -4.55
CA ILE A 210 5.91 17.56 -4.20
C ILE A 210 4.51 17.14 -3.77
N LEU A 211 3.91 16.20 -4.49
CA LEU A 211 2.63 15.61 -4.11
C LEU A 211 2.86 14.43 -3.16
N GLY A 212 2.33 14.53 -1.95
CA GLY A 212 2.34 13.48 -0.95
C GLY A 212 1.39 12.33 -1.30
N GLY A 213 1.19 11.42 -0.34
CA GLY A 213 0.37 10.23 -0.53
C GLY A 213 -1.04 10.31 0.03
N GLY A 214 -1.37 11.29 0.87
CA GLY A 214 -2.62 11.32 1.63
C GLY A 214 -2.59 10.33 2.81
N PRO A 215 -3.74 9.92 3.36
CA PRO A 215 -3.83 9.10 4.57
C PRO A 215 -3.12 7.76 4.43
N ASN A 216 -2.32 7.34 5.41
CA ASN A 216 -1.69 6.00 5.39
C ASN A 216 -2.73 4.86 5.26
N ARG A 217 -2.36 3.80 4.54
CA ARG A 217 -3.14 2.56 4.35
C ARG A 217 -2.23 1.39 4.00
N ILE A 218 -2.72 0.17 4.17
CA ILE A 218 -1.96 -1.03 3.80
C ILE A 218 -1.56 -0.95 2.31
N GLY A 219 -0.26 -1.06 2.05
CA GLY A 219 0.35 -0.89 0.72
C GLY A 219 0.83 0.53 0.39
N GLN A 220 0.39 1.53 1.15
CA GLN A 220 0.78 2.94 1.01
C GLN A 220 1.00 3.57 2.39
N GLY A 221 2.19 3.35 2.94
CA GLY A 221 2.57 3.81 4.26
C GLY A 221 3.61 4.94 4.24
N ILE A 222 4.35 4.99 5.35
CA ILE A 222 5.35 6.01 5.64
C ILE A 222 6.55 5.97 4.68
N GLU A 223 6.73 4.91 3.92
CA GLU A 223 7.83 4.74 2.97
C GLU A 223 7.77 5.79 1.86
N PHE A 224 6.56 6.17 1.46
CA PHE A 224 6.32 7.23 0.47
C PHE A 224 6.48 8.62 1.07
N ASP A 225 6.09 8.80 2.34
CA ASP A 225 6.34 10.04 3.09
C ASP A 225 7.86 10.33 3.20
N TYR A 226 8.64 9.29 3.54
CA TYR A 226 10.10 9.35 3.56
C TYR A 226 10.68 9.87 2.24
N CYS A 227 10.18 9.37 1.11
CA CYS A 227 10.63 9.82 -0.21
C CYS A 227 10.30 11.30 -0.46
N CYS A 228 9.09 11.74 -0.09
CA CYS A 228 8.65 13.14 -0.24
C CYS A 228 9.48 14.09 0.64
N VAL A 229 9.76 13.71 1.88
CA VAL A 229 10.62 14.47 2.81
C VAL A 229 12.03 14.62 2.25
N HIS A 230 12.62 13.52 1.77
CA HIS A 230 13.94 13.53 1.16
C HIS A 230 14.00 14.34 -0.15
N ALA A 231 12.90 14.43 -0.90
CA ALA A 231 12.80 15.33 -2.04
C ALA A 231 12.86 16.79 -1.60
N SER A 232 12.09 17.17 -0.58
CA SER A 232 12.10 18.55 -0.04
C SER A 232 13.51 18.95 0.41
N PHE A 233 14.20 18.07 1.15
CA PHE A 233 15.58 18.30 1.57
C PHE A 233 16.55 18.42 0.38
N ALA A 234 16.34 17.66 -0.69
CA ALA A 234 17.14 17.78 -1.91
C ALA A 234 16.91 19.14 -2.59
N LEU A 235 15.66 19.59 -2.69
CA LEU A 235 15.31 20.88 -3.31
C LEU A 235 15.93 22.05 -2.55
N ALA A 236 15.86 22.02 -1.22
CA ALA A 236 16.49 23.03 -0.36
C ALA A 236 18.01 23.11 -0.60
N GLU A 237 18.70 21.97 -0.72
CA GLU A 237 20.14 21.94 -1.05
C GLU A 237 20.47 22.48 -2.44
N GLU A 238 19.55 22.36 -3.39
CA GLU A 238 19.71 22.88 -4.75
C GLU A 238 19.19 24.33 -4.87
N GLY A 239 18.80 24.97 -3.77
CA GLY A 239 18.28 26.34 -3.75
C GLY A 239 16.96 26.50 -4.51
N VAL A 240 16.14 25.44 -4.55
CA VAL A 240 14.82 25.41 -5.19
C VAL A 240 13.75 25.44 -4.10
N GLU A 241 12.79 26.35 -4.22
CA GLU A 241 11.68 26.48 -3.25
C GLU A 241 10.81 25.20 -3.30
N SER A 242 10.73 24.49 -2.19
CA SER A 242 9.93 23.27 -2.09
C SER A 242 8.51 23.56 -1.61
N ILE A 243 7.52 23.02 -2.33
CA ILE A 243 6.10 23.16 -1.99
C ILE A 243 5.54 21.77 -1.73
N MET A 244 5.23 21.45 -0.48
CA MET A 244 4.59 20.18 -0.13
C MET A 244 3.08 20.28 -0.20
N VAL A 245 2.42 19.31 -0.84
CA VAL A 245 0.96 19.17 -0.85
C VAL A 245 0.61 17.79 -0.30
N ASN A 246 -0.03 17.74 0.87
CA ASN A 246 -0.43 16.48 1.51
C ASN A 246 -1.55 16.71 2.55
N SER A 247 -2.29 15.66 2.90
CA SER A 247 -3.43 15.73 3.84
C SER A 247 -3.29 14.81 5.07
N ASN A 248 -2.17 14.12 5.21
CA ASN A 248 -1.93 13.21 6.32
C ASN A 248 -1.38 13.96 7.54
N PRO A 249 -2.05 13.95 8.71
CA PRO A 249 -1.57 14.66 9.90
C PRO A 249 -0.45 13.92 10.66
N GLU A 250 -0.18 12.65 10.35
CA GLU A 250 0.78 11.82 11.08
C GLU A 250 2.22 11.96 10.56
N THR A 251 2.40 12.61 9.42
CA THR A 251 3.60 12.53 8.60
C THR A 251 4.59 13.67 8.80
N VAL A 252 5.86 13.41 8.51
CA VAL A 252 6.90 14.45 8.56
C VAL A 252 6.78 15.40 7.36
N SER A 253 6.25 14.95 6.21
CA SER A 253 6.02 15.87 5.07
C SER A 253 5.06 17.02 5.41
N THR A 254 4.10 16.79 6.31
CA THR A 254 3.15 17.82 6.76
C THR A 254 3.61 18.57 8.01
N ASP A 255 4.86 18.35 8.42
CA ASP A 255 5.56 19.29 9.29
C ASP A 255 5.97 20.52 8.45
N TYR A 256 5.68 21.71 8.98
CA TYR A 256 5.98 22.96 8.30
C TYR A 256 7.48 23.26 8.22
N ASP A 257 8.32 22.60 9.04
CA ASP A 257 9.79 22.72 8.96
C ASP A 257 10.39 21.89 7.80
N THR A 258 9.62 21.00 7.19
CA THR A 258 10.11 20.10 6.13
C THR A 258 10.24 20.79 4.77
N SER A 259 9.41 21.79 4.47
CA SER A 259 9.32 22.43 3.16
C SER A 259 9.20 23.94 3.25
N ASP A 260 9.60 24.66 2.20
CA ASP A 260 9.47 26.13 2.18
C ASP A 260 8.02 26.58 2.23
N LYS A 261 7.07 25.78 1.72
CA LYS A 261 5.63 26.00 1.83
C LYS A 261 4.89 24.69 1.97
N LEU A 262 3.94 24.64 2.91
CA LEU A 262 3.05 23.51 3.11
C LEU A 262 1.62 23.88 2.73
N TYR A 263 1.02 23.13 1.81
CA TYR A 263 -0.41 23.16 1.52
C TYR A 263 -1.06 21.90 2.09
N PHE A 264 -1.81 22.06 3.19
CA PHE A 264 -2.52 20.97 3.84
C PHE A 264 -3.85 20.73 3.15
N GLU A 265 -3.80 20.12 1.97
CA GLU A 265 -4.89 20.04 1.01
C GLU A 265 -5.17 18.61 0.53
N PRO A 266 -6.41 18.33 0.09
CA PRO A 266 -6.73 17.06 -0.57
C PRO A 266 -5.87 16.85 -1.83
N LEU A 267 -5.51 15.60 -2.10
CA LEU A 267 -4.76 15.23 -3.30
C LEU A 267 -5.74 14.86 -4.43
N THR A 268 -6.48 15.86 -4.90
CA THR A 268 -7.37 15.72 -6.05
C THR A 268 -6.89 16.57 -7.23
N LYS A 269 -7.34 16.23 -8.45
CA LYS A 269 -7.08 17.05 -9.65
C LYS A 269 -7.49 18.51 -9.42
N GLU A 270 -8.66 18.73 -8.85
CA GLU A 270 -9.19 20.07 -8.59
C GLU A 270 -8.27 20.87 -7.65
N ASP A 271 -8.00 20.32 -6.46
CA ASP A 271 -7.28 21.01 -5.39
C ASP A 271 -5.81 21.25 -5.79
N VAL A 272 -5.16 20.28 -6.44
CA VAL A 272 -3.78 20.40 -6.95
C VAL A 272 -3.68 21.45 -8.05
N LEU A 273 -4.62 21.48 -9.01
CA LEU A 273 -4.60 22.48 -10.07
C LEU A 273 -4.78 23.90 -9.54
N HIS A 274 -5.55 24.12 -8.48
CA HIS A 274 -5.65 25.45 -7.84
C HIS A 274 -4.30 25.89 -7.27
N ILE A 275 -3.53 24.97 -6.68
CA ILE A 275 -2.19 25.28 -6.15
C ILE A 275 -1.22 25.56 -7.31
N VAL A 276 -1.24 24.75 -8.37
CA VAL A 276 -0.41 24.97 -9.56
C VAL A 276 -0.72 26.32 -10.21
N GLU A 277 -1.99 26.67 -10.39
CA GLU A 277 -2.42 27.97 -10.93
C GLU A 277 -1.95 29.14 -10.05
N LYS A 278 -1.91 28.94 -8.72
CA LYS A 278 -1.49 29.97 -7.76
C LYS A 278 0.02 30.15 -7.69
N GLU A 279 0.78 29.06 -7.68
CA GLU A 279 2.22 29.07 -7.45
C GLU A 279 3.07 29.11 -8.73
N ASN A 280 2.49 28.70 -9.87
CA ASN A 280 3.17 28.61 -11.17
C ASN A 280 4.55 27.91 -11.06
N PRO A 281 4.59 26.65 -10.60
CA PRO A 281 5.83 25.95 -10.32
C PRO A 281 6.62 25.65 -11.60
N THR A 282 7.94 25.54 -11.46
CA THR A 282 8.81 25.06 -12.55
C THR A 282 8.68 23.56 -12.76
N GLY A 283 8.17 22.82 -11.77
CA GLY A 283 7.99 21.38 -11.87
C GLY A 283 7.12 20.79 -10.76
N VAL A 284 6.57 19.60 -11.02
CA VAL A 284 5.79 18.81 -10.06
C VAL A 284 6.31 17.38 -10.03
N ILE A 285 6.58 16.87 -8.82
CA ILE A 285 6.99 15.49 -8.57
C ILE A 285 5.75 14.68 -8.15
N VAL A 286 5.44 13.63 -8.91
CA VAL A 286 4.27 12.75 -8.71
C VAL A 286 4.65 11.31 -8.37
N GLN A 287 5.93 10.96 -8.50
CA GLN A 287 6.43 9.58 -8.42
C GLN A 287 6.75 9.11 -7.00
N PHE A 288 6.68 10.00 -5.99
CA PHE A 288 7.16 9.72 -4.63
C PHE A 288 6.04 9.46 -3.62
N GLY A 289 4.84 10.02 -3.80
CA GLY A 289 3.71 9.84 -2.89
C GLY A 289 2.91 8.53 -3.09
N GLY A 290 3.42 7.59 -3.89
CA GLY A 290 2.74 6.33 -4.21
C GLY A 290 1.60 6.52 -5.22
N GLN A 291 0.56 5.67 -5.13
CA GLN A 291 -0.53 5.58 -6.12
C GLN A 291 -1.39 6.84 -6.24
N THR A 292 -1.60 7.61 -5.15
CA THR A 292 -2.50 8.78 -5.17
C THR A 292 -2.03 9.83 -6.19
N PRO A 293 -0.80 10.37 -6.10
CA PRO A 293 -0.32 11.30 -7.11
C PRO A 293 -0.06 10.63 -8.47
N LEU A 294 0.24 9.33 -8.50
CA LEU A 294 0.40 8.59 -9.76
C LEU A 294 -0.90 8.56 -10.57
N ASN A 295 -2.04 8.34 -9.91
CA ASN A 295 -3.36 8.38 -10.54
C ASN A 295 -3.73 9.77 -11.07
N LEU A 296 -3.14 10.84 -10.52
CA LEU A 296 -3.34 12.21 -10.99
C LEU A 296 -2.42 12.56 -12.17
N SER A 297 -1.31 11.84 -12.36
CA SER A 297 -0.21 12.24 -13.25
C SER A 297 -0.66 12.57 -14.68
N THR A 298 -1.41 11.68 -15.34
CA THR A 298 -1.95 11.90 -16.70
C THR A 298 -2.88 13.12 -16.74
N SER A 299 -3.82 13.21 -15.80
CA SER A 299 -4.78 14.32 -15.77
C SER A 299 -4.15 15.69 -15.50
N LEU A 300 -3.02 15.72 -14.78
CA LEU A 300 -2.23 16.92 -14.54
C LEU A 300 -1.38 17.28 -15.77
N PHE A 301 -0.76 16.27 -16.39
CA PHE A 301 0.00 16.46 -17.62
C PHE A 301 -0.85 16.99 -18.77
N ASP A 302 -2.04 16.42 -18.99
CA ASP A 302 -3.01 16.90 -19.97
C ASP A 302 -3.49 18.34 -19.69
N ALA A 303 -3.47 18.75 -18.42
CA ALA A 303 -3.78 20.12 -18.00
C ALA A 303 -2.58 21.09 -18.14
N GLY A 304 -1.43 20.62 -18.67
CA GLY A 304 -0.23 21.42 -18.90
C GLY A 304 0.67 21.60 -17.68
N VAL A 305 0.50 20.77 -16.63
CA VAL A 305 1.36 20.82 -15.45
C VAL A 305 2.75 20.26 -15.79
N PRO A 306 3.86 20.95 -15.45
CA PRO A 306 5.21 20.48 -15.77
C PRO A 306 5.63 19.32 -14.86
N ILE A 307 5.38 18.08 -15.28
CA ILE A 307 5.80 16.89 -14.53
C ILE A 307 7.33 16.68 -14.68
N LEU A 308 8.05 16.64 -13.55
CA LEU A 308 9.48 16.33 -13.52
C LEU A 308 9.71 14.81 -13.46
N GLY A 309 10.88 14.35 -13.92
CA GLY A 309 11.26 12.94 -13.86
C GLY A 309 10.61 12.08 -14.95
N THR A 310 10.38 10.81 -14.64
CA THR A 310 9.73 9.88 -15.57
C THR A 310 8.33 10.38 -15.95
N GLN A 311 8.08 10.47 -17.26
CA GLN A 311 6.86 11.06 -17.81
C GLN A 311 5.66 10.09 -17.71
N PRO A 312 4.41 10.59 -17.65
CA PRO A 312 3.20 9.77 -17.53
C PRO A 312 3.08 8.68 -18.60
N GLU A 313 3.52 8.94 -19.83
CA GLU A 313 3.48 7.97 -20.92
C GLU A 313 4.36 6.74 -20.62
N SER A 314 5.52 6.94 -19.99
CA SER A 314 6.38 5.84 -19.55
C SER A 314 5.75 5.05 -18.40
N ILE A 315 5.00 5.71 -17.54
CA ILE A 315 4.24 5.05 -16.47
C ILE A 315 3.12 4.20 -17.07
N ASP A 316 2.41 4.72 -18.07
CA ASP A 316 1.34 4.03 -18.78
C ASP A 316 1.85 2.78 -19.52
N ILE A 317 3.03 2.84 -20.18
CA ILE A 317 3.66 1.66 -20.80
C ILE A 317 3.93 0.54 -19.79
N ALA A 318 4.26 0.88 -18.54
CA ALA A 318 4.56 -0.11 -17.51
C ALA A 318 3.30 -0.71 -16.87
N GLU A 319 2.22 0.05 -16.78
CA GLU A 319 0.92 -0.36 -16.21
C GLU A 319 0.03 -1.08 -17.25
N ASP A 320 0.08 -0.66 -18.52
CA ASP A 320 -0.66 -1.29 -19.62
C ASP A 320 -0.01 -2.61 -20.05
N ARG A 321 -0.79 -3.69 -20.03
CA ARG A 321 -0.26 -5.04 -20.26
C ARG A 321 0.21 -5.27 -21.70
N GLU A 322 -0.49 -4.73 -22.70
CA GLU A 322 -0.13 -4.96 -24.10
C GLU A 322 1.17 -4.22 -24.43
N LEU A 323 1.29 -2.98 -23.96
CA LEU A 323 2.49 -2.17 -24.10
C LEU A 323 3.67 -2.81 -23.34
N PHE A 324 3.45 -3.25 -22.10
CA PHE A 324 4.45 -3.91 -21.29
C PHE A 324 4.94 -5.22 -21.92
N GLN A 325 4.04 -6.07 -22.43
CA GLN A 325 4.42 -7.31 -23.09
C GLN A 325 5.22 -7.06 -24.37
N ALA A 326 4.82 -6.06 -25.18
CA ALA A 326 5.55 -5.67 -26.38
C ALA A 326 6.97 -5.20 -26.03
N MET A 327 7.11 -4.41 -24.97
CA MET A 327 8.38 -3.93 -24.43
C MET A 327 9.29 -5.10 -24.02
N LEU A 328 8.79 -6.04 -23.20
CA LEU A 328 9.59 -7.20 -22.76
C LEU A 328 10.04 -8.06 -23.93
N LYS A 329 9.16 -8.28 -24.92
CA LYS A 329 9.50 -9.03 -26.14
C LYS A 329 10.61 -8.35 -26.93
N LYS A 330 10.58 -7.01 -27.07
CA LYS A 330 11.64 -6.23 -27.71
C LYS A 330 12.98 -6.40 -27.00
N LEU A 331 12.96 -6.45 -25.67
CA LEU A 331 14.16 -6.59 -24.83
C LEU A 331 14.66 -8.04 -24.70
N GLY A 332 13.95 -9.02 -25.27
CA GLY A 332 14.27 -10.44 -25.10
C GLY A 332 14.08 -10.93 -23.66
N LEU A 333 13.22 -10.28 -22.89
CA LEU A 333 12.90 -10.63 -21.51
C LEU A 333 11.65 -11.52 -21.48
N VAL A 334 11.60 -12.40 -20.49
CA VAL A 334 10.52 -13.38 -20.33
C VAL A 334 9.58 -12.93 -19.22
N GLN A 335 8.28 -13.09 -19.43
CA GLN A 335 7.24 -12.95 -18.40
C GLN A 335 6.44 -14.25 -18.30
N PRO A 336 5.71 -14.51 -17.20
CA PRO A 336 4.80 -15.64 -17.10
C PRO A 336 3.73 -15.60 -18.20
N ASP A 337 3.27 -16.77 -18.66
CA ASP A 337 2.14 -16.88 -19.59
C ASP A 337 0.91 -16.16 -19.02
N ASN A 338 0.28 -15.31 -19.82
CA ASN A 338 -0.80 -14.46 -19.33
C ASN A 338 -1.80 -14.07 -20.42
N LYS A 339 -3.01 -13.70 -20.00
CA LYS A 339 -4.10 -13.21 -20.86
C LYS A 339 -5.01 -12.25 -20.09
N THR A 340 -5.69 -11.36 -20.82
CA THR A 340 -6.75 -10.50 -20.31
C THR A 340 -8.13 -11.11 -20.53
N ALA A 341 -9.06 -10.88 -19.60
CA ALA A 341 -10.46 -11.27 -19.70
C ALA A 341 -11.38 -10.13 -19.25
N LYS A 342 -12.44 -9.87 -20.02
CA LYS A 342 -13.51 -8.92 -19.68
C LYS A 342 -14.79 -9.61 -19.21
N SER A 343 -14.85 -10.93 -19.31
CA SER A 343 -15.96 -11.75 -18.86
C SER A 343 -15.48 -13.00 -18.13
N VAL A 344 -16.34 -13.58 -17.29
CA VAL A 344 -16.04 -14.84 -16.59
C VAL A 344 -15.73 -15.97 -17.57
N ASN A 345 -16.42 -16.00 -18.72
CA ASN A 345 -16.17 -17.02 -19.75
C ASN A 345 -14.81 -16.85 -20.42
N GLU A 346 -14.42 -15.61 -20.73
CA GLU A 346 -13.07 -15.32 -21.24
C GLU A 346 -11.99 -15.72 -20.23
N ALA A 347 -12.20 -15.46 -18.94
CA ALA A 347 -11.24 -15.80 -17.89
C ALA A 347 -11.04 -17.32 -17.79
N VAL A 348 -12.12 -18.11 -17.91
CA VAL A 348 -12.06 -19.58 -17.94
C VAL A 348 -11.26 -20.08 -19.14
N ILE A 349 -11.56 -19.57 -20.34
CA ILE A 349 -10.83 -19.94 -21.57
C ILE A 349 -9.35 -19.56 -21.46
N ALA A 350 -9.06 -18.40 -20.88
CA ALA A 350 -7.71 -17.93 -20.63
C ALA A 350 -6.95 -18.87 -19.68
N ALA A 351 -7.55 -19.22 -18.53
CA ALA A 351 -6.95 -20.09 -17.54
C ALA A 351 -6.75 -21.53 -18.05
N GLU A 352 -7.66 -22.06 -18.88
CA GLU A 352 -7.50 -23.38 -19.52
C GLU A 352 -6.34 -23.39 -20.52
N ALA A 353 -6.14 -22.29 -21.26
CA ALA A 353 -5.03 -22.15 -22.19
C ALA A 353 -3.68 -21.98 -21.48
N ILE A 354 -3.66 -21.25 -20.36
CA ILE A 354 -2.43 -21.02 -19.57
C ILE A 354 -2.08 -22.25 -18.74
N GLY A 355 -3.07 -22.87 -18.10
CA GLY A 355 -2.95 -23.98 -17.16
C GLY A 355 -2.92 -23.53 -15.70
N TYR A 356 -3.68 -24.21 -14.84
CA TYR A 356 -3.70 -23.97 -13.39
C TYR A 356 -2.40 -24.42 -12.70
N PRO A 357 -2.05 -23.84 -11.53
CA PRO A 357 -2.70 -22.68 -10.90
C PRO A 357 -2.44 -21.36 -11.65
N VAL A 358 -3.39 -20.42 -11.53
CA VAL A 358 -3.31 -19.08 -12.13
C VAL A 358 -3.51 -18.00 -11.06
N ILE A 359 -2.91 -16.83 -11.26
CA ILE A 359 -3.18 -15.61 -10.49
C ILE A 359 -4.23 -14.80 -11.24
N VAL A 360 -5.28 -14.38 -10.52
CA VAL A 360 -6.27 -13.44 -11.01
C VAL A 360 -5.98 -12.08 -10.40
N ARG A 361 -5.74 -11.05 -11.22
CA ARG A 361 -5.43 -9.70 -10.77
C ARG A 361 -6.26 -8.61 -11.50
N PRO A 362 -6.77 -7.60 -10.79
CA PRO A 362 -7.30 -6.38 -11.43
C PRO A 362 -6.16 -5.56 -12.04
N SER A 363 -6.48 -4.70 -13.00
CA SER A 363 -5.55 -3.71 -13.56
C SER A 363 -5.51 -2.44 -12.69
N TYR A 364 -4.43 -1.64 -12.75
CA TYR A 364 -4.27 -0.35 -12.05
C TYR A 364 -4.43 -0.40 -10.51
N VAL A 365 -3.87 -1.43 -9.86
CA VAL A 365 -3.94 -1.60 -8.40
C VAL A 365 -2.57 -1.78 -7.77
N LEU A 366 -2.36 -1.17 -6.60
CA LEU A 366 -1.18 -1.37 -5.76
C LEU A 366 -1.45 -2.38 -4.63
N GLY A 367 -0.42 -3.08 -4.17
CA GLY A 367 -0.48 -3.90 -2.96
C GLY A 367 -1.24 -5.21 -3.15
N GLY A 368 -1.30 -5.69 -4.40
CA GLY A 368 -2.04 -6.88 -4.80
C GLY A 368 -3.52 -6.84 -4.47
N ARG A 369 -4.13 -5.64 -4.49
CA ARG A 369 -5.53 -5.47 -4.11
C ARG A 369 -6.44 -6.36 -4.94
N ALA A 370 -7.23 -7.19 -4.26
CA ALA A 370 -8.08 -8.20 -4.91
C ALA A 370 -7.30 -9.10 -5.89
N MET A 371 -6.07 -9.47 -5.57
CA MET A 371 -5.38 -10.60 -6.20
C MET A 371 -5.70 -11.92 -5.51
N LYS A 372 -5.83 -13.00 -6.29
CA LYS A 372 -6.01 -14.35 -5.73
C LYS A 372 -5.36 -15.42 -6.59
N ILE A 373 -4.69 -16.37 -5.96
CA ILE A 373 -4.23 -17.61 -6.59
C ILE A 373 -5.40 -18.57 -6.67
N VAL A 374 -5.65 -19.10 -7.85
CA VAL A 374 -6.79 -19.97 -8.15
C VAL A 374 -6.26 -21.30 -8.67
N TYR A 375 -6.73 -22.39 -8.06
CA TYR A 375 -6.27 -23.75 -8.37
C TYR A 375 -7.24 -24.53 -9.26
N ASP A 376 -8.51 -24.11 -9.32
CA ASP A 376 -9.53 -24.76 -10.13
C ASP A 376 -10.55 -23.79 -10.75
N GLN A 377 -11.30 -24.32 -11.71
CA GLN A 377 -12.26 -23.55 -12.50
C GLN A 377 -13.46 -23.02 -11.69
N ASN A 378 -13.90 -23.73 -10.64
CA ASN A 378 -15.04 -23.28 -9.84
C ASN A 378 -14.66 -22.06 -9.00
N GLU A 379 -13.48 -22.10 -8.39
CA GLU A 379 -12.91 -20.97 -7.68
C GLU A 379 -12.70 -19.77 -8.62
N LEU A 380 -12.20 -20.00 -9.84
CA LEU A 380 -12.02 -18.95 -10.85
C LEU A 380 -13.32 -18.22 -11.16
N LYS A 381 -14.41 -18.96 -11.41
CA LYS A 381 -15.72 -18.38 -11.77
C LYS A 381 -16.25 -17.48 -10.66
N ASN A 382 -16.18 -17.96 -9.42
CA ASN A 382 -16.65 -17.22 -8.25
C ASN A 382 -15.84 -15.94 -8.04
N TYR A 383 -14.51 -16.04 -8.15
CA TYR A 383 -13.62 -14.91 -7.92
C TYR A 383 -13.69 -13.86 -9.02
N THR A 384 -13.68 -14.28 -10.29
CA THR A 384 -13.74 -13.37 -11.44
C THR A 384 -15.04 -12.55 -11.44
N LYS A 385 -16.16 -13.15 -11.02
CA LYS A 385 -17.43 -12.43 -10.88
C LYS A 385 -17.33 -11.27 -9.88
N LEU A 386 -16.64 -11.47 -8.76
CA LEU A 386 -16.38 -10.43 -7.77
C LEU A 386 -15.41 -9.36 -8.32
N ALA A 387 -14.32 -9.78 -8.96
CA ALA A 387 -13.32 -8.87 -9.53
C ALA A 387 -13.90 -7.95 -10.61
N ILE A 388 -14.69 -8.48 -11.56
CA ILE A 388 -15.34 -7.69 -12.62
C ILE A 388 -16.36 -6.71 -12.01
N THR A 389 -17.10 -7.13 -10.98
CA THR A 389 -18.05 -6.24 -10.29
C THR A 389 -17.32 -5.09 -9.58
N ALA A 390 -16.12 -5.34 -9.06
CA ALA A 390 -15.31 -4.34 -8.38
C ALA A 390 -14.64 -3.33 -9.33
N SER A 391 -14.41 -3.71 -10.59
CA SER A 391 -13.75 -2.86 -11.59
C SER A 391 -14.34 -3.08 -13.00
N PRO A 392 -15.55 -2.55 -13.29
CA PRO A 392 -16.26 -2.82 -14.54
C PRO A 392 -15.54 -2.29 -15.79
N GLU A 393 -14.77 -1.21 -15.64
CA GLU A 393 -14.12 -0.51 -16.77
C GLU A 393 -12.77 -1.14 -17.18
N HIS A 394 -12.19 -1.99 -16.33
CA HIS A 394 -10.86 -2.56 -16.57
C HIS A 394 -10.91 -4.09 -16.74
N PRO A 395 -10.13 -4.66 -17.66
CA PRO A 395 -10.00 -6.10 -17.79
C PRO A 395 -9.34 -6.72 -16.55
N VAL A 396 -9.70 -7.97 -16.29
CA VAL A 396 -9.03 -8.82 -15.29
C VAL A 396 -7.91 -9.58 -15.99
N LEU A 397 -6.74 -9.62 -15.37
CA LEU A 397 -5.55 -10.30 -15.87
C LEU A 397 -5.46 -11.68 -15.22
N ILE A 398 -5.16 -12.68 -16.06
CA ILE A 398 -4.96 -14.06 -15.68
C ILE A 398 -3.51 -14.41 -16.02
N ASP A 399 -2.68 -14.65 -15.02
CA ASP A 399 -1.25 -14.98 -15.18
C ASP A 399 -0.96 -16.39 -14.64
N ARG A 400 0.00 -17.08 -15.24
CA ARG A 400 0.49 -18.37 -14.72
C ARG A 400 1.11 -18.15 -13.34
N PHE A 401 0.67 -18.92 -12.35
CA PHE A 401 1.30 -18.89 -11.04
C PHE A 401 2.62 -19.69 -11.08
N LEU A 402 3.72 -19.02 -10.74
CA LEU A 402 5.05 -19.63 -10.67
C LEU A 402 5.27 -20.23 -9.27
N GLU A 403 4.74 -21.44 -9.05
CA GLU A 403 4.97 -22.17 -7.78
C GLU A 403 6.46 -22.37 -7.50
N ASP A 404 6.86 -22.29 -6.22
CA ASP A 404 8.22 -22.50 -5.73
C ASP A 404 9.29 -21.59 -6.36
N ALA A 405 8.89 -20.43 -6.90
CA ALA A 405 9.83 -19.45 -7.44
C ALA A 405 10.37 -18.52 -6.35
N VAL A 406 11.65 -18.14 -6.45
CA VAL A 406 12.24 -17.10 -5.59
C VAL A 406 11.84 -15.74 -6.13
N GLU A 407 11.22 -14.90 -5.30
CA GLU A 407 10.86 -13.53 -5.67
C GLU A 407 12.02 -12.57 -5.36
N VAL A 408 12.22 -11.59 -6.23
CA VAL A 408 13.29 -10.60 -6.12
C VAL A 408 12.76 -9.21 -6.44
N ASP A 409 12.99 -8.27 -5.53
CA ASP A 409 12.79 -6.85 -5.76
C ASP A 409 14.11 -6.19 -6.14
N VAL A 410 14.07 -5.26 -7.11
CA VAL A 410 15.23 -4.48 -7.52
C VAL A 410 14.84 -3.02 -7.58
N ASP A 411 15.51 -2.21 -6.77
CA ASP A 411 15.43 -0.76 -6.89
C ASP A 411 16.59 -0.25 -7.73
N ALA A 412 16.30 0.68 -8.64
CA ALA A 412 17.26 1.31 -9.53
C ALA A 412 17.03 2.81 -9.64
N ILE A 413 18.08 3.54 -10.01
CA ILE A 413 18.08 4.97 -10.26
C ILE A 413 18.65 5.26 -11.64
N SER A 414 17.99 6.12 -12.40
CA SER A 414 18.35 6.43 -13.79
C SER A 414 18.30 7.93 -14.06
N ASP A 415 19.26 8.44 -14.82
CA ASP A 415 19.25 9.82 -15.34
C ASP A 415 18.80 9.92 -16.81
N GLY A 416 18.30 8.80 -17.36
CA GLY A 416 17.92 8.65 -18.78
C GLY A 416 19.06 8.19 -19.68
N SER A 417 20.32 8.31 -19.23
CA SER A 417 21.50 7.86 -19.98
C SER A 417 22.20 6.66 -19.31
N ILE A 418 22.36 6.73 -17.99
CA ILE A 418 22.95 5.71 -17.14
C ILE A 418 21.89 5.26 -16.14
N THR A 419 21.90 3.97 -15.85
CA THR A 419 21.10 3.39 -14.77
C THR A 419 22.00 2.61 -13.82
N THR A 420 21.91 2.93 -12.53
CA THR A 420 22.62 2.23 -11.45
C THR A 420 21.63 1.45 -10.60
N ILE A 421 22.00 0.25 -10.20
CA ILE A 421 21.21 -0.56 -9.27
C ILE A 421 21.41 -0.02 -7.85
N CYS A 422 20.30 0.30 -7.19
CA CYS A 422 20.28 0.76 -5.80
C CYS A 422 20.41 -0.41 -4.83
N GLY A 423 19.70 -1.51 -5.11
CA GLY A 423 19.70 -2.71 -4.29
C GLY A 423 18.92 -3.85 -4.93
N ILE A 424 19.43 -5.07 -4.81
CA ILE A 424 18.75 -6.31 -5.20
C ILE A 424 18.37 -7.02 -3.91
N MET A 425 17.09 -7.30 -3.74
CA MET A 425 16.51 -7.85 -2.51
C MET A 425 15.92 -9.21 -2.82
N GLU A 426 16.48 -10.26 -2.23
CA GLU A 426 15.96 -11.62 -2.33
C GLU A 426 14.90 -11.83 -1.25
N HIS A 427 13.70 -12.26 -1.63
CA HIS A 427 12.64 -12.57 -0.66
C HIS A 427 12.91 -13.92 0.02
N ILE A 428 12.49 -14.03 1.27
CA ILE A 428 12.49 -15.31 2.00
C ILE A 428 11.29 -16.14 1.57
N GLU A 429 10.09 -15.57 1.59
CA GLU A 429 8.90 -16.21 1.05
C GLU A 429 9.00 -16.38 -0.47
N ALA A 430 8.43 -17.48 -0.96
CA ALA A 430 8.34 -17.74 -2.40
C ALA A 430 7.29 -16.85 -3.07
N ALA A 431 7.41 -16.70 -4.39
CA ALA A 431 6.45 -15.97 -5.20
C ALA A 431 5.02 -16.46 -4.95
N GLY A 432 4.11 -15.52 -4.75
CA GLY A 432 2.73 -15.79 -4.33
C GLY A 432 2.41 -15.32 -2.90
N VAL A 433 3.43 -15.01 -2.11
CA VAL A 433 3.32 -14.07 -0.99
C VAL A 433 3.70 -12.69 -1.51
N HIS A 434 2.86 -11.70 -1.28
CA HIS A 434 3.09 -10.36 -1.77
C HIS A 434 4.37 -9.75 -1.17
N SER A 435 5.20 -9.11 -2.01
CA SER A 435 6.48 -8.44 -1.63
C SER A 435 6.45 -7.61 -0.34
N GLY A 436 5.35 -6.88 -0.13
CA GLY A 436 5.11 -6.11 1.10
C GLY A 436 5.05 -6.95 2.38
N ASP A 437 4.50 -8.16 2.32
CA ASP A 437 4.35 -9.08 3.45
C ASP A 437 5.53 -10.05 3.59
N SER A 438 6.35 -10.19 2.55
CA SER A 438 7.56 -11.01 2.55
C SER A 438 8.68 -10.34 3.36
N ALA A 439 9.45 -11.16 4.06
CA ALA A 439 10.79 -10.78 4.49
C ALA A 439 11.71 -10.75 3.27
N CYS A 440 12.68 -9.83 3.27
CA CYS A 440 13.66 -9.77 2.19
C CYS A 440 15.07 -9.46 2.70
N VAL A 441 16.07 -9.82 1.90
CA VAL A 441 17.49 -9.79 2.26
C VAL A 441 18.27 -8.99 1.25
N LEU A 442 19.08 -8.05 1.73
CA LEU A 442 20.03 -7.29 0.93
C LEU A 442 21.44 -7.41 1.55
N PRO A 443 22.46 -7.85 0.79
CA PRO A 443 22.38 -8.38 -0.58
C PRO A 443 21.74 -9.79 -0.63
N PRO A 444 21.40 -10.33 -1.82
CA PRO A 444 20.92 -11.70 -1.99
C PRO A 444 21.89 -12.72 -1.39
N TYR A 445 21.37 -13.76 -0.74
CA TYR A 445 22.17 -14.74 -0.01
C TYR A 445 22.19 -16.12 -0.67
N SER A 446 21.21 -16.46 -1.51
CA SER A 446 21.13 -17.76 -2.20
C SER A 446 21.22 -17.66 -3.72
N ILE A 447 21.01 -16.47 -4.29
CA ILE A 447 21.07 -16.23 -5.74
C ILE A 447 22.53 -16.18 -6.22
N ASN A 448 22.85 -16.94 -7.27
CA ASN A 448 24.19 -16.98 -7.84
C ASN A 448 24.57 -15.68 -8.58
N ALA A 449 25.88 -15.38 -8.65
CA ALA A 449 26.39 -14.13 -9.22
C ALA A 449 26.01 -13.91 -10.70
N SER A 450 25.90 -14.97 -11.52
CA SER A 450 25.46 -14.85 -12.91
C SER A 450 24.01 -14.39 -13.02
N MET A 451 23.13 -14.89 -12.14
CA MET A 451 21.72 -14.49 -12.10
C MET A 451 21.58 -13.06 -11.56
N VAL A 452 22.36 -12.67 -10.55
CA VAL A 452 22.44 -11.27 -10.09
C VAL A 452 22.83 -10.33 -11.22
N SER A 453 23.81 -10.72 -12.05
CA SER A 453 24.24 -9.94 -13.21
C SER A 453 23.14 -9.84 -14.29
N GLU A 454 22.40 -10.93 -14.52
CA GLU A 454 21.28 -10.96 -15.45
C GLU A 454 20.11 -10.07 -14.99
N ILE A 455 19.80 -10.09 -13.69
CA ILE A 455 18.81 -9.20 -13.06
C ILE A 455 19.20 -7.73 -13.28
N ALA A 456 20.46 -7.38 -12.97
CA ALA A 456 20.97 -6.03 -13.18
C ALA A 456 20.89 -5.59 -14.66
N ARG A 457 21.28 -6.48 -15.58
CA ARG A 457 21.19 -6.24 -17.04
C ARG A 457 19.74 -5.99 -17.47
N ALA A 458 18.82 -6.86 -17.07
CA ALA A 458 17.41 -6.74 -17.40
C ALA A 458 16.80 -5.44 -16.85
N THR A 459 17.13 -5.08 -15.60
CA THR A 459 16.66 -3.86 -14.95
C THR A 459 17.12 -2.62 -15.71
N LYS A 460 18.41 -2.53 -16.04
CA LYS A 460 18.96 -1.40 -16.82
C LYS A 460 18.37 -1.30 -18.22
N ALA A 461 18.12 -2.43 -18.88
CA ALA A 461 17.50 -2.45 -20.20
C ALA A 461 16.05 -1.92 -20.16
N MET A 462 15.27 -2.29 -19.14
CA MET A 462 13.91 -1.77 -18.97
C MET A 462 13.91 -0.28 -18.59
N ALA A 463 14.84 0.17 -17.74
CA ALA A 463 14.97 1.58 -17.41
C ALA A 463 15.23 2.45 -18.64
N ALA A 464 16.10 1.99 -19.53
CA ALA A 464 16.42 2.68 -20.78
C ALA A 464 15.22 2.70 -21.74
N GLU A 465 14.50 1.58 -21.89
CA GLU A 465 13.33 1.50 -22.77
C GLU A 465 12.16 2.36 -22.28
N LEU A 466 11.97 2.44 -20.96
CA LEU A 466 10.96 3.30 -20.32
C LEU A 466 11.41 4.75 -20.18
N ASN A 467 12.62 5.11 -20.62
CA ASN A 467 13.20 6.46 -20.46
C ASN A 467 13.10 6.97 -19.02
N VAL A 468 13.43 6.12 -18.04
CA VAL A 468 13.30 6.44 -16.62
C VAL A 468 14.23 7.59 -16.24
N ILE A 469 13.66 8.60 -15.56
CA ILE A 469 14.40 9.71 -14.94
C ILE A 469 13.97 9.78 -13.47
N GLY A 470 14.86 9.36 -12.57
CA GLY A 470 14.58 9.19 -11.15
C GLY A 470 14.63 7.71 -10.73
N LEU A 471 13.67 7.29 -9.90
CA LEU A 471 13.61 5.93 -9.35
C LEU A 471 12.75 5.00 -10.20
N MET A 472 13.11 3.73 -10.18
CA MET A 472 12.32 2.62 -10.70
C MET A 472 12.49 1.40 -9.79
N ASN A 473 11.44 0.61 -9.68
CA ASN A 473 11.45 -0.70 -9.06
C ASN A 473 11.06 -1.78 -10.07
N VAL A 474 11.64 -2.97 -9.96
CA VAL A 474 11.31 -4.12 -10.79
C VAL A 474 11.16 -5.34 -9.89
N GLN A 475 10.10 -6.12 -10.12
CA GLN A 475 9.88 -7.40 -9.46
C GLN A 475 10.12 -8.55 -10.43
N TYR A 476 10.88 -9.53 -9.96
CA TYR A 476 11.21 -10.73 -10.70
C TYR A 476 10.82 -12.00 -9.93
N ALA A 477 10.63 -13.08 -10.67
CA ALA A 477 10.60 -14.43 -10.14
C ALA A 477 11.72 -15.26 -10.79
N ILE A 478 12.41 -16.08 -10.02
CA ILE A 478 13.42 -17.02 -10.49
C ILE A 478 12.90 -18.44 -10.28
N LYS A 479 12.75 -19.18 -11.37
CA LYS A 479 12.32 -20.58 -11.35
C LYS A 479 13.14 -21.38 -12.34
N ASP A 480 13.63 -22.55 -11.94
CA ASP A 480 14.43 -23.45 -12.78
C ASP A 480 15.61 -22.75 -13.50
N LYS A 481 16.26 -21.79 -12.80
CA LYS A 481 17.34 -20.92 -13.31
C LYS A 481 16.93 -19.97 -14.45
N GLN A 482 15.64 -19.79 -14.69
CA GLN A 482 15.08 -18.81 -15.61
C GLN A 482 14.60 -17.58 -14.83
N LEU A 483 14.90 -16.40 -15.36
CA LEU A 483 14.42 -15.12 -14.84
C LEU A 483 13.09 -14.74 -15.53
N TYR A 484 12.08 -14.43 -14.74
CA TYR A 484 10.77 -13.95 -15.19
C TYR A 484 10.51 -12.56 -14.63
N VAL A 485 10.08 -11.62 -15.47
CA VAL A 485 9.63 -10.29 -15.06
C VAL A 485 8.17 -10.38 -14.62
N LEU A 486 7.87 -9.91 -13.41
CA LEU A 486 6.51 -9.84 -12.87
C LEU A 486 5.88 -8.48 -13.17
N GLU A 487 6.53 -7.41 -12.73
CA GLU A 487 6.09 -6.02 -12.94
C GLU A 487 7.27 -5.05 -12.91
N VAL A 488 7.06 -3.84 -13.47
CA VAL A 488 7.98 -2.71 -13.38
C VAL A 488 7.19 -1.50 -12.90
N ASN A 489 7.74 -0.80 -11.92
CA ASN A 489 7.16 0.38 -11.30
C ASN A 489 8.11 1.57 -11.54
N PRO A 490 7.91 2.43 -12.56
CA PRO A 490 8.78 3.56 -12.87
C PRO A 490 8.59 4.75 -11.91
N ARG A 491 8.65 4.45 -10.61
CA ARG A 491 8.43 5.37 -9.48
C ARG A 491 9.19 4.90 -8.25
N ALA A 492 9.08 5.65 -7.15
CA ALA A 492 9.55 5.16 -5.86
C ALA A 492 8.74 3.93 -5.42
N SER A 493 9.43 2.94 -4.87
CA SER A 493 8.86 1.78 -4.21
C SER A 493 8.92 1.95 -2.69
N ARG A 494 8.17 1.09 -1.98
CA ARG A 494 8.22 1.05 -0.51
C ARG A 494 9.57 0.58 0.03
N THR A 495 10.41 -0.06 -0.77
CA THR A 495 11.72 -0.59 -0.36
C THR A 495 12.83 0.47 -0.37
N ILE A 496 12.60 1.65 -0.98
CA ILE A 496 13.61 2.72 -1.05
C ILE A 496 14.16 3.15 0.31
N PRO A 497 13.36 3.36 1.37
CA PRO A 497 13.90 3.66 2.69
C PRO A 497 14.78 2.53 3.23
N PHE A 498 14.34 1.27 3.12
CA PHE A 498 15.12 0.10 3.52
C PHE A 498 16.45 0.03 2.77
N VAL A 499 16.43 0.12 1.43
CA VAL A 499 17.64 0.09 0.58
C VAL A 499 18.56 1.27 0.89
N SER A 500 18.01 2.46 1.12
CA SER A 500 18.78 3.65 1.51
C SER A 500 19.48 3.46 2.86
N LYS A 501 18.79 2.85 3.83
CA LYS A 501 19.36 2.56 5.15
C LYS A 501 20.35 1.40 5.13
N ALA A 502 20.13 0.38 4.29
CA ALA A 502 21.04 -0.74 4.11
C ALA A 502 22.36 -0.29 3.45
N THR A 503 22.30 0.63 2.49
CA THR A 503 23.48 1.06 1.72
C THR A 503 24.15 2.33 2.24
N GLY A 504 23.45 3.10 3.08
CA GLY A 504 23.89 4.44 3.51
C GLY A 504 23.72 5.52 2.44
N ILE A 505 23.02 5.23 1.33
CA ILE A 505 22.85 6.13 0.19
C ILE A 505 21.42 6.68 0.17
N PRO A 506 21.21 8.02 0.17
CA PRO A 506 19.86 8.60 0.20
C PRO A 506 19.24 8.66 -1.21
N PHE A 507 18.76 7.54 -1.74
CA PHE A 507 18.35 7.43 -3.16
C PHE A 507 17.21 8.38 -3.56
N ALA A 508 16.20 8.61 -2.72
CA ALA A 508 15.12 9.57 -3.01
C ALA A 508 15.64 11.02 -3.20
N LYS A 509 16.62 11.41 -2.39
CA LYS A 509 17.26 12.72 -2.48
C LYS A 509 18.04 12.86 -3.79
N LEU A 510 18.78 11.82 -4.16
CA LEU A 510 19.58 11.78 -5.39
C LEU A 510 18.70 11.77 -6.63
N ALA A 511 17.62 10.99 -6.61
CA ALA A 511 16.63 10.96 -7.67
C ALA A 511 15.96 12.32 -7.88
N THR A 512 15.71 13.09 -6.81
CA THR A 512 15.21 14.47 -6.92
C THR A 512 16.20 15.38 -7.64
N LYS A 513 17.50 15.26 -7.34
CA LYS A 513 18.55 16.01 -8.05
C LYS A 513 18.62 15.64 -9.54
N ILE A 514 18.39 14.37 -9.87
CA ILE A 514 18.28 13.90 -11.25
C ILE A 514 17.04 14.48 -11.95
N MET A 515 15.89 14.48 -11.29
CA MET A 515 14.66 15.10 -11.80
C MET A 515 14.83 16.62 -12.05
N LEU A 516 15.76 17.27 -11.35
CA LEU A 516 16.16 18.67 -11.60
C LEU A 516 17.19 18.85 -12.73
N GLY A 517 17.76 17.75 -13.25
CA GLY A 517 18.69 17.75 -14.39
C GLY A 517 20.14 17.35 -14.08
N LYS A 518 20.49 16.92 -12.86
CA LYS A 518 21.83 16.37 -12.58
C LYS A 518 21.96 14.96 -13.17
N THR A 519 23.16 14.61 -13.62
CA THR A 519 23.46 13.23 -14.05
C THR A 519 23.98 12.38 -12.90
N LEU A 520 23.91 11.06 -13.03
CA LEU A 520 24.56 10.12 -12.10
C LEU A 520 26.08 10.32 -12.06
N LYS A 521 26.68 10.80 -13.15
CA LYS A 521 28.09 11.18 -13.20
C LYS A 521 28.39 12.38 -12.32
N ASP A 522 27.54 13.42 -12.36
CA ASP A 522 27.70 14.60 -11.49
C ASP A 522 27.55 14.25 -10.01
N LEU A 523 26.75 13.24 -9.70
CA LEU A 523 26.50 12.75 -8.35
C LEU A 523 27.51 11.69 -7.87
N GLY A 524 28.45 11.26 -8.73
CA GLY A 524 29.45 10.24 -8.40
C GLY A 524 28.85 8.84 -8.15
N MET A 525 27.77 8.50 -8.84
CA MET A 525 26.96 7.29 -8.62
C MET A 525 26.92 6.33 -9.81
N THR A 526 27.96 6.34 -10.63
CA THR A 526 28.07 5.44 -11.80
C THR A 526 28.40 3.99 -11.43
N GLU A 527 28.74 3.73 -10.16
CA GLU A 527 29.09 2.40 -9.64
C GLU A 527 28.05 1.92 -8.60
N GLU A 528 27.77 0.62 -8.64
CA GLU A 528 26.87 -0.05 -7.70
C GLU A 528 27.62 -0.35 -6.40
N LYS A 529 27.03 -0.01 -5.25
CA LYS A 529 27.60 -0.33 -3.93
C LYS A 529 26.90 -1.52 -3.32
N THR A 530 27.64 -2.60 -3.10
CA THR A 530 27.18 -3.77 -2.35
C THR A 530 27.69 -3.67 -0.91
N PRO A 531 26.81 -3.58 0.11
CA PRO A 531 27.23 -3.56 1.50
C PRO A 531 28.02 -4.83 1.90
N MET A 532 28.99 -4.69 2.81
CA MET A 532 29.75 -5.83 3.38
C MET A 532 29.00 -6.55 4.52
N TYR A 533 27.74 -6.19 4.75
CA TYR A 533 26.88 -6.71 5.80
C TYR A 533 25.51 -7.03 5.21
N ILE A 534 24.76 -7.86 5.92
CA ILE A 534 23.43 -8.32 5.54
C ILE A 534 22.39 -7.51 6.30
N SER A 535 21.43 -6.99 5.53
CA SER A 535 20.24 -6.31 6.02
C SER A 535 19.02 -7.15 5.69
N VAL A 536 18.21 -7.45 6.69
CA VAL A 536 16.95 -8.20 6.54
C VAL A 536 15.80 -7.29 6.90
N LYS A 537 14.85 -7.13 5.97
CA LYS A 537 13.54 -6.52 6.22
C LYS A 537 12.58 -7.62 6.67
N GLU A 538 11.77 -7.35 7.69
CA GLU A 538 10.67 -8.21 8.11
C GLU A 538 9.37 -7.41 8.24
N ALA A 539 8.24 -8.00 7.86
CA ALA A 539 6.93 -7.34 7.87
C ALA A 539 6.21 -7.48 9.23
N VAL A 540 5.43 -6.46 9.60
CA VAL A 540 4.58 -6.45 10.80
C VAL A 540 3.11 -6.54 10.39
N LEU A 541 2.45 -7.62 10.81
CA LEU A 541 1.08 -7.97 10.41
C LEU A 541 0.06 -7.63 11.51
N PRO A 542 -1.11 -7.06 11.18
CA PRO A 542 -2.10 -6.58 12.15
C PRO A 542 -3.04 -7.67 12.70
N PHE A 543 -2.74 -8.94 12.48
CA PHE A 543 -3.65 -10.07 12.77
C PHE A 543 -4.08 -10.18 14.24
N ASN A 544 -3.29 -9.67 15.18
CA ASN A 544 -3.64 -9.61 16.60
C ASN A 544 -4.78 -8.62 16.91
N ARG A 545 -4.96 -7.59 16.07
CA ARG A 545 -6.02 -6.58 16.20
C ARG A 545 -7.31 -6.98 15.49
N LEU A 546 -7.26 -7.98 14.61
CA LEU A 546 -8.36 -8.39 13.76
C LEU A 546 -8.87 -9.79 14.19
N PRO A 547 -10.05 -9.85 14.83
CA PRO A 547 -10.64 -11.13 15.20
C PRO A 547 -11.00 -11.92 13.93
N ASP A 548 -10.93 -13.25 14.03
CA ASP A 548 -11.40 -14.20 13.02
C ASP A 548 -10.73 -14.17 11.62
N VAL A 549 -9.76 -13.27 11.41
CA VAL A 549 -8.93 -13.25 10.20
C VAL A 549 -8.03 -14.47 10.12
N ASP A 550 -8.00 -15.11 8.95
CA ASP A 550 -6.97 -16.08 8.64
C ASP A 550 -5.62 -15.38 8.44
N THR A 551 -4.63 -15.94 9.08
CA THR A 551 -3.28 -15.36 9.27
C THR A 551 -2.30 -15.89 8.22
N LEU A 552 -2.88 -16.44 7.14
CA LEU A 552 -2.18 -16.96 5.98
C LEU A 552 -1.75 -15.80 5.09
N LEU A 553 -0.49 -15.84 4.67
CA LEU A 553 0.07 -14.94 3.68
C LEU A 553 -0.43 -15.31 2.28
N GLY A 554 -0.50 -14.33 1.39
CA GLY A 554 -0.99 -14.55 0.04
C GLY A 554 -0.60 -13.40 -0.90
N PRO A 555 -1.19 -13.36 -2.10
CA PRO A 555 -0.81 -12.39 -3.13
C PRO A 555 -1.32 -10.97 -2.85
N GLU A 556 -2.18 -10.79 -1.85
CA GLU A 556 -2.62 -9.48 -1.39
C GLU A 556 -1.89 -9.07 -0.11
N MET A 557 -1.29 -7.87 -0.12
CA MET A 557 -0.59 -7.31 1.04
C MET A 557 -1.53 -7.03 2.21
N LYS A 558 -1.10 -7.39 3.43
CA LYS A 558 -1.84 -7.20 4.69
C LYS A 558 -1.01 -6.55 5.80
N SER A 559 0.31 -6.42 5.64
CA SER A 559 1.21 -5.80 6.62
C SER A 559 0.97 -4.29 6.76
N THR A 560 1.23 -3.78 7.97
CA THR A 560 1.05 -2.36 8.33
C THR A 560 2.36 -1.62 8.55
N GLY A 561 3.49 -2.32 8.53
CA GLY A 561 4.81 -1.74 8.71
C GLY A 561 5.90 -2.81 8.60
N GLU A 562 7.14 -2.40 8.85
CA GLU A 562 8.32 -3.23 8.69
C GLU A 562 9.40 -2.89 9.72
N VAL A 563 10.35 -3.82 9.88
CA VAL A 563 11.55 -3.65 10.71
C VAL A 563 12.78 -4.13 9.96
N MET A 564 13.95 -3.69 10.40
CA MET A 564 15.23 -3.99 9.78
C MET A 564 16.21 -4.61 10.79
N GLY A 565 16.70 -5.81 10.51
CA GLY A 565 17.81 -6.45 11.22
C GLY A 565 19.10 -6.36 10.41
N ILE A 566 20.20 -5.92 11.04
CA ILE A 566 21.51 -5.80 10.37
C ILE A 566 22.55 -6.59 11.14
N ASP A 567 23.33 -7.38 10.41
CA ASP A 567 24.51 -8.09 10.92
C ASP A 567 25.48 -8.44 9.78
N LEU A 568 26.67 -8.97 10.10
CA LEU A 568 27.61 -9.48 9.09
C LEU A 568 27.16 -10.82 8.51
N GLU A 569 26.39 -11.59 9.28
CA GLU A 569 25.90 -12.93 8.92
C GLU A 569 24.37 -12.94 8.79
N PHE A 570 23.85 -13.80 7.91
CA PHE A 570 22.42 -13.90 7.63
C PHE A 570 21.60 -14.28 8.88
N GLY A 571 22.04 -15.32 9.60
CA GLY A 571 21.30 -15.85 10.77
C GLY A 571 21.03 -14.79 11.84
N PRO A 572 22.05 -14.08 12.35
CA PRO A 572 21.86 -12.99 13.31
C PRO A 572 21.02 -11.82 12.75
N ALA A 573 21.21 -11.43 11.48
CA ALA A 573 20.43 -10.35 10.87
C ALA A 573 18.93 -10.72 10.80
N TYR A 574 18.63 -11.95 10.40
CA TYR A 574 17.26 -12.48 10.37
C TYR A 574 16.65 -12.59 11.77
N ALA A 575 17.41 -13.08 12.76
CA ALA A 575 16.96 -13.17 14.14
C ALA A 575 16.65 -11.78 14.74
N LYS A 576 17.43 -10.75 14.41
CA LYS A 576 17.16 -9.35 14.80
C LYS A 576 15.89 -8.83 14.15
N ALA A 577 15.67 -9.10 12.86
CA ALA A 577 14.47 -8.68 12.14
C ALA A 577 13.21 -9.34 12.73
N GLN A 578 13.25 -10.65 12.98
CA GLN A 578 12.17 -11.39 13.64
C GLN A 578 11.87 -10.85 15.04
N LEU A 579 12.90 -10.60 15.86
CA LEU A 579 12.75 -9.99 17.17
C LEU A 579 12.11 -8.60 17.09
N GLY A 580 12.55 -7.78 16.12
CA GLY A 580 11.98 -6.46 15.86
C GLY A 580 10.50 -6.51 15.47
N ALA A 581 10.08 -7.54 14.73
CA ALA A 581 8.70 -7.76 14.33
C ALA A 581 7.83 -8.35 15.47
N GLY A 582 8.41 -8.52 16.66
CA GLY A 582 7.74 -9.07 17.84
C GLY A 582 7.74 -10.60 17.92
N GLN A 583 8.44 -11.28 17.01
CA GLN A 583 8.58 -12.74 17.00
C GLN A 583 9.79 -13.18 17.82
N ASN A 584 9.54 -13.80 18.97
CA ASN A 584 10.59 -14.31 19.85
C ASN A 584 10.97 -15.75 19.46
N LEU A 585 11.99 -15.90 18.61
CA LEU A 585 12.44 -17.22 18.18
C LEU A 585 12.95 -18.06 19.36
N PRO A 586 12.42 -19.28 19.58
CA PRO A 586 12.85 -20.12 20.69
C PRO A 586 14.24 -20.72 20.44
N THR A 587 15.02 -20.93 21.50
CA THR A 587 16.32 -21.65 21.43
C THR A 587 16.21 -23.10 21.94
N SER A 588 15.07 -23.53 22.45
CA SER A 588 14.82 -24.92 22.84
C SER A 588 13.33 -25.23 22.85
N GLY A 589 12.98 -26.51 22.97
CA GLY A 589 11.60 -26.96 23.05
C GLY A 589 11.20 -27.85 21.87
N SER A 590 9.96 -27.72 21.42
CA SER A 590 9.42 -28.52 20.32
C SER A 590 8.98 -27.66 19.13
N VAL A 591 9.26 -28.15 17.91
CA VAL A 591 8.75 -27.59 16.67
C VAL A 591 7.60 -28.46 16.16
N PHE A 592 6.45 -27.85 15.89
CA PHE A 592 5.34 -28.52 15.23
C PHE A 592 5.43 -28.31 13.71
N ILE A 593 5.46 -29.40 12.94
CA ILE A 593 5.55 -29.38 11.47
C ILE A 593 4.33 -30.07 10.87
N SER A 594 3.57 -29.33 10.06
CA SER A 594 2.43 -29.85 9.31
C SER A 594 2.34 -29.19 7.94
N VAL A 595 2.79 -29.92 6.93
CA VAL A 595 2.97 -29.43 5.56
C VAL A 595 2.10 -30.19 4.57
N GLN A 596 1.82 -29.56 3.43
CA GLN A 596 1.15 -30.20 2.30
C GLN A 596 2.05 -31.25 1.62
N LYS A 597 1.49 -32.03 0.70
CA LYS A 597 2.19 -33.17 0.09
C LYS A 597 3.44 -32.73 -0.70
N ASN A 598 3.33 -31.67 -1.49
CA ASN A 598 4.39 -31.19 -2.37
C ASN A 598 5.59 -30.63 -1.58
N ASP A 599 5.33 -30.07 -0.40
CA ASP A 599 6.35 -29.48 0.46
C ASP A 599 7.14 -30.51 1.27
N LYS A 600 6.69 -31.77 1.32
CA LYS A 600 7.31 -32.81 2.17
C LYS A 600 8.83 -32.97 1.92
N PRO A 601 9.33 -33.05 0.67
CA PRO A 601 10.76 -33.15 0.43
C PRO A 601 11.55 -31.98 1.03
N ALA A 602 11.09 -30.75 0.82
CA ALA A 602 11.75 -29.56 1.35
C ALA A 602 11.61 -29.45 2.89
N ALA A 603 10.49 -29.93 3.45
CA ALA A 603 10.28 -29.99 4.90
C ALA A 603 11.21 -30.98 5.60
N LEU A 604 11.75 -31.98 4.90
CA LEU A 604 12.72 -32.93 5.46
C LEU A 604 14.00 -32.21 5.89
N GLU A 605 14.52 -31.33 5.03
CA GLU A 605 15.73 -30.56 5.31
C GLU A 605 15.53 -29.64 6.51
N VAL A 606 14.39 -28.93 6.55
CA VAL A 606 14.02 -28.07 7.68
C VAL A 606 13.92 -28.89 8.98
N ALA A 607 13.24 -30.04 8.96
CA ALA A 607 13.10 -30.91 10.12
C ALA A 607 14.45 -31.46 10.60
N SER A 608 15.36 -31.81 9.68
CA SER A 608 16.72 -32.25 10.01
C SER A 608 17.47 -31.17 10.76
N GLN A 609 17.48 -29.93 10.27
CA GLN A 609 18.21 -28.85 10.95
C GLN A 609 17.70 -28.59 12.36
N PHE A 610 16.37 -28.60 12.56
CA PHE A 610 15.80 -28.47 13.89
C PHE A 610 16.17 -29.64 14.81
N TYR A 611 16.18 -30.86 14.27
CA TYR A 611 16.60 -32.05 15.01
C TYR A 611 18.08 -31.98 15.40
N ASP A 612 18.95 -31.58 14.47
CA ASP A 612 20.40 -31.47 14.67
C ASP A 612 20.76 -30.43 15.74
N ILE A 613 20.00 -29.32 15.81
CA ILE A 613 20.16 -28.32 16.87
C ILE A 613 19.37 -28.68 18.15
N GLY A 614 18.78 -29.87 18.25
CA GLY A 614 18.24 -30.43 19.50
C GLY A 614 16.78 -30.11 19.81
N PHE A 615 15.96 -29.70 18.83
CA PHE A 615 14.52 -29.58 19.03
C PHE A 615 13.81 -30.94 18.94
N LYS A 616 12.71 -31.06 19.69
CA LYS A 616 11.78 -32.18 19.52
C LYS A 616 10.83 -31.89 18.36
N ILE A 617 10.69 -32.83 17.43
CA ILE A 617 9.77 -32.66 16.30
C ILE A 617 8.40 -33.24 16.66
N ILE A 618 7.34 -32.48 16.45
CA ILE A 618 5.94 -32.90 16.56
C ILE A 618 5.29 -32.74 15.19
N ALA A 619 4.60 -33.75 14.67
CA ALA A 619 4.04 -33.69 13.32
C ALA A 619 2.66 -34.33 13.19
N THR A 620 1.85 -33.85 12.23
CA THR A 620 0.56 -34.49 11.90
C THR A 620 0.79 -35.82 11.20
N LYS A 621 -0.20 -36.73 11.23
CA LYS A 621 -0.08 -38.12 10.72
C LYS A 621 0.68 -38.23 9.39
N GLY A 622 0.31 -37.44 8.38
CA GLY A 622 0.90 -37.52 7.03
C GLY A 622 2.34 -37.02 6.95
N THR A 623 2.69 -35.98 7.71
CA THR A 623 4.05 -35.45 7.80
C THR A 623 4.93 -36.34 8.68
N SER A 624 4.36 -36.82 9.79
CA SER A 624 4.99 -37.69 10.78
C SER A 624 5.51 -38.98 10.14
N SER A 625 4.65 -39.69 9.39
CA SER A 625 5.05 -40.91 8.67
C SER A 625 6.19 -40.63 7.70
N PHE A 626 6.07 -39.58 6.88
CA PHE A 626 7.10 -39.23 5.91
C PHE A 626 8.46 -38.92 6.57
N LEU A 627 8.47 -38.21 7.69
CA LEU A 627 9.70 -37.91 8.43
C LEU A 627 10.32 -39.16 9.06
N ILE A 628 9.51 -40.08 9.60
CA ILE A 628 9.99 -41.36 10.15
C ILE A 628 10.63 -42.21 9.04
N ASP A 629 9.97 -42.30 7.87
CA ASP A 629 10.45 -43.06 6.73
C ASP A 629 11.80 -42.53 6.19
N ASN A 630 12.13 -41.26 6.48
CA ASN A 630 13.39 -40.61 6.13
C ASN A 630 14.33 -40.41 7.33
N GLY A 631 14.11 -41.13 8.44
CA GLY A 631 15.07 -41.20 9.55
C GLY A 631 15.01 -40.06 10.57
N ILE A 632 13.97 -39.21 10.56
CA ILE A 632 13.78 -38.13 11.54
C ILE A 632 12.76 -38.54 12.62
N PRO A 633 13.20 -38.84 13.86
CA PRO A 633 12.30 -39.19 14.96
C PRO A 633 11.37 -38.02 15.30
N ASN A 634 10.06 -38.29 15.43
CA ASN A 634 9.09 -37.27 15.79
C ASN A 634 7.88 -37.84 16.55
N LYS A 635 7.19 -36.99 17.32
CA LYS A 635 5.95 -37.33 18.03
C LYS A 635 4.76 -37.01 17.13
N LYS A 636 3.96 -38.01 16.81
CA LYS A 636 2.70 -37.83 16.07
C LYS A 636 1.66 -37.09 16.94
N VAL A 637 0.94 -36.13 16.36
CA VAL A 637 -0.21 -35.44 16.99
C VAL A 637 -1.42 -35.40 16.04
N ASN A 638 -2.63 -35.38 16.61
CA ASN A 638 -3.87 -35.27 15.84
C ASN A 638 -4.11 -33.83 15.37
N LYS A 639 -4.72 -33.67 14.19
CA LYS A 639 -5.35 -32.40 13.80
C LYS A 639 -6.64 -32.20 14.60
N VAL A 640 -7.19 -30.98 14.59
CA VAL A 640 -8.38 -30.63 15.37
C VAL A 640 -9.58 -31.50 14.97
N SER A 641 -9.73 -31.79 13.68
CA SER A 641 -10.77 -32.67 13.13
C SER A 641 -10.69 -34.16 13.53
N PHE A 642 -9.56 -34.65 14.05
CA PHE A 642 -9.32 -36.09 14.31
C PHE A 642 -9.31 -36.47 15.80
N GLY A 643 -9.87 -35.64 16.69
CA GLY A 643 -10.05 -35.96 18.11
C GLY A 643 -8.88 -35.55 19.03
N ARG A 644 -9.04 -35.75 20.35
CA ARG A 644 -8.12 -35.25 21.39
C ARG A 644 -7.14 -36.31 21.92
N PRO A 645 -5.94 -35.91 22.41
CA PRO A 645 -5.38 -34.56 22.36
C PRO A 645 -4.94 -34.18 20.93
N HIS A 646 -5.23 -32.95 20.51
CA HIS A 646 -4.86 -32.42 19.19
C HIS A 646 -3.84 -31.28 19.31
N VAL A 647 -3.29 -30.83 18.18
CA VAL A 647 -2.30 -29.75 18.10
C VAL A 647 -2.65 -28.48 18.90
N VAL A 648 -3.91 -28.03 18.90
CA VAL A 648 -4.32 -26.85 19.68
C VAL A 648 -4.28 -27.10 21.20
N ASP A 649 -4.44 -28.36 21.65
CA ASP A 649 -4.28 -28.71 23.06
C ASP A 649 -2.79 -28.69 23.43
N ALA A 650 -1.91 -29.20 22.56
CA ALA A 650 -0.46 -29.14 22.74
C ALA A 650 0.06 -27.69 22.78
N ILE A 651 -0.47 -26.80 21.94
CA ILE A 651 -0.20 -25.35 22.00
C ILE A 651 -0.61 -24.78 23.35
N LYS A 652 -1.84 -25.07 23.81
CA LYS A 652 -2.37 -24.59 25.10
C LYS A 652 -1.56 -25.07 26.30
N ASN A 653 -1.04 -26.29 26.24
CA ASN A 653 -0.25 -26.90 27.29
C ASN A 653 1.22 -26.45 27.29
N GLY A 654 1.64 -25.60 26.35
CA GLY A 654 3.03 -25.18 26.21
C GLY A 654 3.97 -26.28 25.71
N GLU A 655 3.45 -27.30 25.02
CA GLU A 655 4.27 -28.38 24.44
C GLU A 655 4.97 -27.98 23.13
N ILE A 656 4.54 -26.90 22.49
CA ILE A 656 5.00 -26.41 21.19
C ILE A 656 5.53 -24.97 21.35
N GLN A 657 6.72 -24.71 20.82
CA GLN A 657 7.38 -23.39 20.86
C GLN A 657 7.54 -22.74 19.49
N LEU A 658 7.41 -23.51 18.40
CA LEU A 658 7.49 -23.02 17.03
C LEU A 658 6.54 -23.83 16.14
N ILE A 659 5.88 -23.17 15.18
CA ILE A 659 4.91 -23.79 14.27
C ILE A 659 5.32 -23.58 12.81
N ILE A 660 5.39 -24.65 12.04
CA ILE A 660 5.59 -24.63 10.58
C ILE A 660 4.36 -25.25 9.93
N ASN A 661 3.52 -24.42 9.30
CA ASN A 661 2.26 -24.85 8.72
C ASN A 661 1.98 -24.25 7.33
N THR A 662 2.23 -25.02 6.28
CA THR A 662 2.15 -24.55 4.88
C THR A 662 0.82 -24.87 4.17
N GLY A 663 -0.19 -25.39 4.88
CA GLY A 663 -1.43 -25.84 4.24
C GLY A 663 -2.26 -24.70 3.65
N SER A 664 -2.44 -24.73 2.32
CA SER A 664 -3.01 -23.65 1.50
C SER A 664 -4.31 -24.00 0.73
N GLY A 665 -5.10 -25.02 1.14
CA GLY A 665 -6.41 -25.25 0.50
C GLY A 665 -7.21 -26.48 0.95
N GLY A 666 -8.49 -26.52 0.54
CA GLY A 666 -9.41 -27.66 0.66
C GLY A 666 -9.89 -28.00 2.07
N GLU A 667 -10.30 -29.25 2.30
CA GLU A 667 -10.79 -29.76 3.61
C GLU A 667 -9.77 -29.57 4.75
N SER A 668 -8.48 -29.42 4.42
CA SER A 668 -7.40 -29.18 5.39
C SER A 668 -7.29 -27.73 5.87
N TRP A 669 -7.96 -26.79 5.20
CA TRP A 669 -7.92 -25.37 5.51
C TRP A 669 -8.49 -25.06 6.91
N HIS A 670 -9.62 -25.67 7.28
CA HIS A 670 -10.24 -25.46 8.60
C HIS A 670 -9.33 -25.83 9.78
N ASP A 671 -8.57 -26.93 9.66
CA ASP A 671 -7.61 -27.32 10.69
C ASP A 671 -6.42 -26.36 10.73
N GLY A 672 -5.90 -25.97 9.55
CA GLY A 672 -4.81 -24.99 9.44
C GLY A 672 -5.18 -23.64 10.06
N TYR A 673 -6.35 -23.12 9.73
CA TYR A 673 -6.90 -21.89 10.30
C TYR A 673 -6.89 -21.91 11.84
N LYS A 674 -7.42 -22.98 12.44
CA LYS A 674 -7.44 -23.12 13.91
C LYS A 674 -6.05 -23.18 14.53
N ILE A 675 -5.08 -23.81 13.87
CA ILE A 675 -3.69 -23.87 14.32
C ILE A 675 -3.06 -22.49 14.31
N ARG A 676 -3.15 -21.76 13.19
CA ARG A 676 -2.52 -20.44 13.07
C ARG A 676 -3.16 -19.40 14.00
N ARG A 677 -4.50 -19.45 14.18
CA ARG A 677 -5.19 -18.64 15.20
C ARG A 677 -4.72 -18.95 16.62
N ALA A 678 -4.48 -20.22 16.93
CA ALA A 678 -3.92 -20.59 18.22
C ALA A 678 -2.48 -20.06 18.37
N ALA A 679 -1.67 -20.09 17.31
CA ALA A 679 -0.31 -19.53 17.33
C ALA A 679 -0.32 -18.05 17.75
N ILE A 680 -1.15 -17.22 17.10
CA ILE A 680 -1.29 -15.80 17.47
C ILE A 680 -1.81 -15.63 18.89
N LYS A 681 -2.87 -16.36 19.26
CA LYS A 681 -3.49 -16.23 20.59
C LYS A 681 -2.53 -16.55 21.73
N TYR A 682 -1.63 -17.52 21.53
CA TYR A 682 -0.65 -17.93 22.53
C TYR A 682 0.75 -17.35 22.29
N ASN A 683 0.87 -16.40 21.36
CA ASN A 683 2.12 -15.73 21.00
C ASN A 683 3.26 -16.70 20.67
N ILE A 684 2.95 -17.76 19.91
CA ILE A 684 3.92 -18.75 19.44
C ILE A 684 4.37 -18.33 18.03
N PRO A 685 5.69 -18.17 17.80
CA PRO A 685 6.20 -17.92 16.47
C PRO A 685 5.76 -19.00 15.49
N TYR A 686 5.38 -18.56 14.30
CA TYR A 686 4.95 -19.48 13.25
C TYR A 686 5.37 -18.98 11.88
N THR A 687 5.46 -19.90 10.94
CA THR A 687 5.65 -19.60 9.52
C THR A 687 4.70 -20.47 8.69
N THR A 688 4.26 -19.90 7.57
CA THR A 688 3.40 -20.56 6.60
C THR A 688 4.14 -20.99 5.34
N THR A 689 5.46 -20.88 5.31
CA THR A 689 6.29 -21.24 4.15
C THR A 689 7.46 -22.13 4.57
N ILE A 690 7.93 -22.99 3.66
CA ILE A 690 9.12 -23.82 3.93
C ILE A 690 10.38 -22.97 4.01
N ALA A 691 10.50 -21.97 3.14
CA ALA A 691 11.63 -21.05 3.11
C ALA A 691 11.72 -20.22 4.41
N GLY A 692 10.58 -19.76 4.95
CA GLY A 692 10.54 -19.14 6.28
C GLY A 692 10.95 -20.12 7.39
N GLY A 693 10.57 -21.39 7.30
CA GLY A 693 11.03 -22.43 8.22
C GLY A 693 12.55 -22.62 8.20
N MET A 694 13.14 -22.58 7.01
CA MET A 694 14.59 -22.64 6.80
C MET A 694 15.31 -21.41 7.37
N ALA A 695 14.78 -20.21 7.12
CA ALA A 695 15.32 -18.96 7.64
C ALA A 695 15.26 -18.90 9.17
N ILE A 696 14.14 -19.32 9.76
CA ILE A 696 13.96 -19.42 11.23
C ILE A 696 14.97 -20.41 11.83
N SER A 697 15.19 -21.57 11.20
CA SER A 697 16.19 -22.55 11.65
C SER A 697 17.58 -21.89 11.74
N ARG A 698 18.02 -21.20 10.67
CA ARG A 698 19.30 -20.48 10.64
C ARG A 698 19.38 -19.38 11.70
N GLY A 699 18.31 -18.62 11.90
CA GLY A 699 18.22 -17.60 12.95
C GLY A 699 18.37 -18.20 14.36
N ILE A 700 17.70 -19.32 14.63
CA ILE A 700 17.79 -20.02 15.92
C ILE A 700 19.19 -20.60 16.15
N THR A 701 19.79 -21.21 15.13
CA THR A 701 21.18 -21.69 15.19
C THR A 701 22.13 -20.55 15.59
N ALA A 702 22.01 -19.39 14.93
CA ALA A 702 22.82 -18.22 15.26
C ALA A 702 22.62 -17.76 16.72
N LEU A 703 21.38 -17.74 17.21
CA LEU A 703 21.06 -17.39 18.61
C LEU A 703 21.64 -18.37 19.64
N LYS A 704 21.88 -19.63 19.26
CA LYS A 704 22.54 -20.62 20.12
C LYS A 704 24.05 -20.44 20.18
N GLU A 705 24.65 -20.10 19.04
CA GLU A 705 26.10 -20.01 18.89
C GLU A 705 26.67 -18.69 19.41
N LYS A 706 25.95 -17.58 19.21
CA LYS A 706 26.42 -16.24 19.53
C LYS A 706 25.32 -15.40 20.17
N LYS A 707 25.72 -14.48 21.06
CA LYS A 707 24.82 -13.43 21.56
C LYS A 707 24.65 -12.36 20.50
N LEU A 708 23.42 -11.86 20.32
CA LEU A 708 23.16 -10.72 19.46
C LEU A 708 23.94 -9.49 19.93
N SER A 709 24.61 -8.82 18.99
CA SER A 709 25.30 -7.55 19.21
C SER A 709 24.50 -6.38 18.62
N VAL A 710 24.79 -5.17 19.09
CA VAL A 710 24.20 -3.94 18.59
C VAL A 710 25.28 -3.05 17.99
N LYS A 711 24.92 -2.30 16.94
CA LYS A 711 25.78 -1.37 16.23
C LYS A 711 24.91 -0.27 15.64
N THR A 712 25.37 0.96 15.70
CA THR A 712 24.68 2.12 15.11
C THR A 712 24.83 2.12 13.59
N LEU A 713 23.91 2.78 12.88
CA LEU A 713 24.00 2.90 11.42
C LEU A 713 25.30 3.60 10.98
N GLN A 714 25.74 4.60 11.74
CA GLN A 714 26.96 5.37 11.46
C GLN A 714 28.23 4.51 11.54
N GLU A 715 28.24 3.45 12.35
CA GLU A 715 29.39 2.55 12.39
C GLU A 715 29.35 1.52 11.24
N TYR A 716 28.18 1.27 10.63
CA TYR A 716 28.05 0.40 9.46
C TYR A 716 28.49 1.11 8.16
N TYR A 717 28.13 2.39 8.02
CA TYR A 717 28.56 3.25 6.92
C TYR A 717 30.04 3.62 7.04
#